data_AF-A0A2H5B820-F1
#
_entry.id   AF-A0A2H5B820-F1
#
_cell.length_a   1.000
_cell.length_b   1.000
_cell.length_c   1.000
_cell.angle_alpha   90.00
_cell.angle_beta   90.00
_cell.angle_gamma   90.00
#
_symmetry.space_group_name_H-M   'P 1'
#
loop_
_entity.id
_entity.type
_entity.pdbx_description
1 polymer ?
#
loop_
_entity_poly.entity_id
_entity_poly.type
_entity_poly.pdbx_seq_one_letter_code
_entity_poly.pdbx_strand_id
1 'polypeptide(L)'
;MPWFRKRREEDRPERPEAPGGPPPAGEADPELRELLSLTPDQLRRHPRLLYAELAQEIPVKALAYARGGPDRSPDGEPGAPGYDELAYRYHAACPGEAGLAVETLAGLAVTERRLKRVTLPADLAELGSQHDYLAHRRLVVPDGSAEFGFGQGLVFVRSTTDGELLGRFPLGAPARTLADLATPEDITLQPVEALAPGLDFSSWLPLDALIATACFPVMREAAPLLVRGLQPGCHHVFVSHRWQTADAPDPEGEQARLLAWHLVAALCEAVLVAHRRSLHAPRRVAHALRSMPVGVAGSELAECLIVGVLREHLDDPQLAALAAEVAAIGIGTVENAATAATQDHGLTRLRALLDRLPALRPLLGLIRLWYDYSCIPQAPRTPPEQALFERTLQALPLLQTAGRTLVLLDDASDYLGRAWCALEGSTALLTTMRGRPDVLPTHLTARWGPTTDEESLQSVLLDRRLVIWRALLDTEVFGRQSRAECLRRLGLGMTDPGDLDHIYDSLLPVALPLGRMSPNALVTGVVPLPVHPESGDLFFPWPEYRPTVPLDGRRPVRVLGSVDWTGALDLRRPRRPGATAPPYWQPPTPAGAARGRSAPSCHLAVVAECEGEAALVTAWVSEHYAELERALGLTVVSVSWTAVDAVPVGHLPYGRLRARAVRAEVWLVLGKAGLVTHEVGQALSRLAYQARLPSLTLALDEDQHNLAQLTGDVAPKAPHSAVLGGELEPHEHPAGLLHRHLYRHLIQWGATVR
;
A
#
# COMPACT_ATOMS: atom_id res chain seq x y z
N MET A 1 22.19 48.71 -50.93
CA MET A 1 22.62 49.48 -49.74
C MET A 1 21.42 50.28 -49.22
N PRO A 2 21.18 50.40 -47.90
CA PRO A 2 21.08 49.29 -46.94
C PRO A 2 19.90 49.42 -45.92
N TRP A 3 19.42 48.26 -45.44
CA TRP A 3 19.09 47.92 -44.03
C TRP A 3 17.86 48.55 -43.34
N PHE A 4 17.15 47.96 -42.36
CA PHE A 4 16.91 46.61 -41.81
C PHE A 4 16.02 46.84 -40.57
N ARG A 5 14.88 46.15 -40.35
CA ARG A 5 14.50 45.47 -39.07
C ARG A 5 13.02 45.05 -38.96
N LYS A 6 12.85 43.71 -38.92
CA LYS A 6 12.02 42.86 -38.05
C LYS A 6 10.65 43.38 -37.56
N ARG A 7 9.58 42.67 -37.98
CA ARG A 7 8.60 42.00 -37.09
C ARG A 7 8.01 40.77 -37.81
N ARG A 8 8.33 39.57 -37.31
CA ARG A 8 7.63 38.31 -37.57
C ARG A 8 7.82 37.47 -36.31
N GLU A 9 6.80 37.44 -35.48
CA GLU A 9 6.48 36.48 -34.42
C GLU A 9 5.13 36.94 -33.84
N GLU A 10 4.37 35.99 -33.26
CA GLU A 10 3.00 36.13 -32.73
C GLU A 10 1.87 35.83 -33.72
N ASP A 11 1.63 34.53 -33.91
CA ASP A 11 0.29 33.94 -33.81
C ASP A 11 0.47 32.45 -33.44
N ARG A 12 0.76 32.21 -32.16
CA ARG A 12 0.57 30.89 -31.53
C ARG A 12 -0.76 30.97 -30.79
N PRO A 13 -1.67 30.00 -30.94
CA PRO A 13 -2.86 29.94 -30.10
C PRO A 13 -2.42 29.86 -28.63
N GLU A 14 -3.00 30.75 -27.83
CA GLU A 14 -2.79 30.79 -26.37
C GLU A 14 -3.06 29.41 -25.77
N ARG A 15 -2.19 28.99 -24.85
CA ARG A 15 -2.42 27.79 -24.05
C ARG A 15 -3.76 27.95 -23.32
N PRO A 16 -4.60 26.91 -23.24
CA PRO A 16 -5.73 26.95 -22.31
C PRO A 16 -5.17 27.18 -20.89
N GLU A 17 -5.57 28.28 -20.26
CA GLU A 17 -5.32 28.51 -18.84
C GLU A 17 -5.84 27.27 -18.08
N ALA A 18 -5.00 26.73 -17.19
CA ALA A 18 -5.44 25.70 -16.27
C ALA A 18 -6.71 26.19 -15.53
N PRO A 19 -7.66 25.31 -15.19
CA PRO A 19 -8.81 25.73 -14.38
C PRO A 19 -8.30 26.54 -13.19
N GLY A 20 -8.76 27.80 -13.12
CA GLY A 20 -8.24 28.80 -12.21
C GLY A 20 -8.09 28.21 -10.82
N GLY A 21 -6.96 28.51 -10.17
CA GLY A 21 -6.87 28.31 -8.73
C GLY A 21 -8.10 28.93 -8.04
N PRO A 22 -8.46 28.46 -6.84
CA PRO A 22 -9.56 29.07 -6.10
C PRO A 22 -9.41 30.60 -6.13
N PRO A 23 -10.49 31.37 -6.29
CA PRO A 23 -10.42 32.83 -6.34
C PRO A 23 -9.59 33.33 -5.14
N PRO A 24 -8.77 34.38 -5.31
CA PRO A 24 -7.95 34.90 -4.23
C PRO A 24 -8.82 35.11 -2.98
N ALA A 25 -8.30 34.75 -1.80
CA ALA A 25 -9.07 34.64 -0.55
C ALA A 25 -9.92 35.89 -0.17
N GLY A 26 -9.65 37.04 -0.80
CA GLY A 26 -10.43 38.28 -0.73
C GLY A 26 -11.86 38.20 -1.31
N GLU A 27 -12.18 37.24 -2.18
CA GLU A 27 -13.53 37.05 -2.77
C GLU A 27 -14.19 35.70 -2.43
N ALA A 28 -13.55 34.87 -1.61
CA ALA A 28 -14.13 33.60 -1.20
C ALA A 28 -15.47 33.79 -0.47
N ASP A 29 -16.45 32.96 -0.84
CA ASP A 29 -17.75 32.82 -0.18
C ASP A 29 -17.57 32.84 1.36
N PRO A 30 -18.33 33.65 2.12
CA PRO A 30 -18.32 33.64 3.58
C PRO A 30 -18.38 32.24 4.19
N GLU A 31 -19.14 31.32 3.58
CA GLU A 31 -19.24 29.92 4.02
C GLU A 31 -17.89 29.20 3.89
N LEU A 32 -17.19 29.41 2.78
CA LEU A 32 -15.86 28.83 2.57
C LEU A 32 -14.83 29.41 3.54
N ARG A 33 -14.89 30.71 3.87
CA ARG A 33 -13.99 31.31 4.88
C ARG A 33 -14.18 30.72 6.26
N GLU A 34 -15.43 30.52 6.68
CA GLU A 34 -15.73 29.84 7.94
C GLU A 34 -15.16 28.43 7.93
N LEU A 35 -15.41 27.68 6.84
CA LEU A 35 -14.89 26.32 6.68
C LEU A 35 -13.35 26.27 6.78
N LEU A 36 -12.65 27.18 6.11
CA LEU A 36 -11.18 27.26 6.11
C LEU A 36 -10.58 27.61 7.47
N SER A 37 -11.35 28.24 8.36
CA SER A 37 -10.92 28.55 9.72
C SER A 37 -10.94 27.33 10.67
N LEU A 38 -11.63 26.25 10.28
CA LEU A 38 -11.78 25.05 11.10
C LEU A 38 -10.58 24.12 10.96
N THR A 39 -10.10 23.61 12.09
CA THR A 39 -9.17 22.48 12.11
C THR A 39 -9.88 21.19 11.63
N PRO A 40 -9.14 20.21 11.09
CA PRO A 40 -9.71 18.93 10.67
C PRO A 40 -10.50 18.22 11.79
N ASP A 41 -10.06 18.34 13.04
CA ASP A 41 -10.74 17.76 14.19
C ASP A 41 -12.07 18.46 14.51
N GLN A 42 -12.11 19.78 14.41
CA GLN A 42 -13.37 20.53 14.55
C GLN A 42 -14.34 20.13 13.44
N LEU A 43 -13.85 20.01 12.21
CA LEU A 43 -14.67 19.65 11.07
C LEU A 43 -15.25 18.23 11.18
N ARG A 44 -14.45 17.25 11.62
CA ARG A 44 -14.92 15.88 11.90
C ARG A 44 -16.02 15.81 12.97
N ARG A 45 -16.01 16.74 13.94
CA ARG A 45 -17.06 16.84 14.98
C ARG A 45 -18.32 17.54 14.48
N HIS A 46 -18.20 18.34 13.43
CA HIS A 46 -19.29 19.12 12.85
C HIS A 46 -19.43 18.87 11.34
N PRO A 47 -19.61 17.61 10.90
CA PRO A 47 -19.55 17.28 9.49
C PRO A 47 -20.72 17.90 8.69
N ARG A 48 -21.80 18.31 9.39
CA ARG A 48 -22.92 19.08 8.83
C ARG A 48 -22.51 20.42 8.20
N LEU A 49 -21.37 20.99 8.59
CA LEU A 49 -20.86 22.23 8.00
C LEU A 49 -20.36 22.07 6.55
N LEU A 50 -20.13 20.83 6.10
CA LEU A 50 -19.79 20.50 4.70
C LEU A 50 -20.99 20.01 3.90
N TYR A 51 -21.97 19.44 4.59
CA TYR A 51 -23.19 18.93 4.00
C TYR A 51 -24.14 20.10 3.75
N ALA A 52 -23.87 20.86 2.69
CA ALA A 52 -24.94 21.60 2.02
C ALA A 52 -26.09 20.64 1.66
N GLU A 53 -27.25 21.18 1.32
CA GLU A 53 -28.45 20.41 0.94
C GLU A 53 -28.20 19.40 -0.21
N LEU A 54 -27.11 19.58 -0.98
CA LEU A 54 -26.77 18.78 -2.17
C LEU A 54 -25.47 17.99 -2.01
N ALA A 55 -25.58 16.65 -1.95
CA ALA A 55 -24.43 15.72 -1.81
C ALA A 55 -23.35 15.85 -2.91
N GLN A 56 -23.71 16.43 -4.05
CA GLN A 56 -22.84 16.67 -5.20
C GLN A 56 -21.82 17.81 -5.01
N GLU A 57 -22.04 18.71 -4.03
CA GLU A 57 -21.11 19.80 -3.73
C GLU A 57 -19.97 19.39 -2.78
N ILE A 58 -20.12 18.25 -2.09
CA ILE A 58 -19.18 17.77 -1.08
C ILE A 58 -17.74 17.67 -1.63
N PRO A 59 -17.48 17.05 -2.81
CA PRO A 59 -16.13 17.02 -3.38
C PRO A 59 -15.48 18.40 -3.57
N VAL A 60 -16.26 19.38 -4.05
CA VAL A 60 -15.79 20.75 -4.30
C VAL A 60 -15.36 21.40 -2.99
N LYS A 61 -16.25 21.36 -1.98
CA LYS A 61 -16.00 21.94 -0.66
C LYS A 61 -14.84 21.24 0.04
N ALA A 62 -14.73 19.91 -0.07
CA ALA A 62 -13.62 19.16 0.51
C ALA A 62 -12.27 19.48 -0.15
N LEU A 63 -12.21 19.60 -1.48
CA LEU A 63 -11.00 20.02 -2.20
C LEU A 63 -10.62 21.47 -1.88
N ALA A 64 -11.59 22.37 -1.88
CA ALA A 64 -11.39 23.78 -1.52
C ALA A 64 -10.89 23.90 -0.08
N TYR A 65 -11.49 23.15 0.85
CA TYR A 65 -11.04 23.08 2.24
C TYR A 65 -9.59 22.59 2.32
N ALA A 66 -9.29 21.42 1.74
CA ALA A 66 -7.97 20.82 1.78
C ALA A 66 -6.88 21.76 1.23
N ARG A 67 -7.17 22.49 0.15
CA ARG A 67 -6.19 23.39 -0.50
C ARG A 67 -6.12 24.79 0.09
N GLY A 68 -7.20 25.33 0.64
CA GLY A 68 -7.27 26.71 1.13
C GLY A 68 -6.81 26.92 2.58
N GLY A 69 -6.09 25.98 3.16
CA GLY A 69 -5.67 26.07 4.57
C GLY A 69 -4.72 27.23 4.79
N PRO A 70 -4.51 27.62 6.06
CA PRO A 70 -3.48 28.61 6.37
C PRO A 70 -2.15 28.13 5.78
N ASP A 71 -1.57 28.91 4.86
CA ASP A 71 -0.26 28.71 4.21
C ASP A 71 0.87 28.82 5.25
N ARG A 72 0.87 27.92 6.22
CA ARG A 72 1.91 27.83 7.22
C ARG A 72 2.48 26.44 7.14
N SER A 73 3.70 26.37 6.61
CA SER A 73 4.58 25.27 6.99
C SER A 73 4.67 25.20 8.53
N PRO A 74 4.98 24.03 9.11
CA PRO A 74 5.24 23.90 10.54
C PRO A 74 6.23 24.95 11.07
N ASP A 75 7.12 25.42 10.19
CA ASP A 75 8.19 26.38 10.47
C ASP A 75 7.79 27.85 10.24
N GLY A 76 6.53 28.12 9.86
CA GLY A 76 6.02 29.48 9.65
C GLY A 76 6.44 30.16 8.35
N GLU A 77 7.24 29.49 7.52
CA GLU A 77 7.57 29.93 6.16
C GLU A 77 6.33 29.80 5.24
N PRO A 78 6.04 30.80 4.38
CA PRO A 78 5.00 30.72 3.37
C PRO A 78 5.38 29.67 2.32
N GLY A 79 4.88 28.45 2.50
CA GLY A 79 5.15 27.32 1.63
C GLY A 79 3.88 26.50 1.38
N ALA A 80 3.82 25.83 0.22
CA ALA A 80 2.71 24.96 -0.11
C ALA A 80 2.53 23.86 0.96
N PRO A 81 1.28 23.52 1.32
CA PRO A 81 1.01 22.49 2.32
C PRO A 81 1.58 21.14 1.91
N GLY A 82 1.96 20.35 2.92
CA GLY A 82 2.43 18.99 2.73
C GLY A 82 1.34 18.04 2.24
N TYR A 83 1.72 17.01 1.50
CA TYR A 83 0.77 16.07 0.88
C TYR A 83 -0.05 15.28 1.92
N ASP A 84 0.56 14.83 3.01
CA ASP A 84 -0.12 14.16 4.12
C ASP A 84 -1.17 15.06 4.81
N GLU A 85 -0.88 16.36 4.94
CA GLU A 85 -1.82 17.33 5.50
C GLU A 85 -2.99 17.60 4.54
N LEU A 86 -2.70 17.78 3.24
CA LEU A 86 -3.74 17.90 2.22
C LEU A 86 -4.70 16.69 2.25
N ALA A 87 -4.14 15.48 2.38
CA ALA A 87 -4.91 14.23 2.43
C ALA A 87 -5.77 14.19 3.69
N TYR A 88 -5.17 14.51 4.84
CA TYR A 88 -5.85 14.55 6.13
C TYR A 88 -7.06 15.50 6.12
N ARG A 89 -6.85 16.71 5.59
CA ARG A 89 -7.89 17.73 5.48
C ARG A 89 -9.00 17.31 4.52
N TYR A 90 -8.66 16.73 3.37
CA TYR A 90 -9.64 16.21 2.42
C TYR A 90 -10.52 15.14 3.08
N HIS A 91 -9.92 14.16 3.77
CA HIS A 91 -10.67 13.10 4.43
C HIS A 91 -11.48 13.59 5.63
N ALA A 92 -10.98 14.57 6.39
CA ALA A 92 -11.75 15.23 7.44
C ALA A 92 -12.97 15.97 6.88
N ALA A 93 -12.87 16.45 5.64
CA ALA A 93 -13.96 17.10 4.93
C ALA A 93 -14.87 16.13 4.15
N CYS A 94 -14.58 14.83 4.17
CA CYS A 94 -15.40 13.84 3.53
C CYS A 94 -16.28 13.08 4.54
N PRO A 95 -17.54 12.79 4.19
CA PRO A 95 -18.41 11.92 4.97
C PRO A 95 -17.88 10.49 5.05
N GLY A 96 -17.47 10.00 6.23
CA GLY A 96 -16.94 8.64 6.37
C GLY A 96 -17.48 7.89 7.58
N GLU A 97 -17.76 6.60 7.40
CA GLU A 97 -17.77 5.63 8.49
C GLU A 97 -16.33 5.46 9.00
N ALA A 98 -16.15 5.45 10.32
CA ALA A 98 -14.84 5.23 10.93
C ALA A 98 -14.28 3.87 10.48
N GLY A 99 -13.13 3.86 9.79
CA GLY A 99 -12.42 2.63 9.38
C GLY A 99 -12.18 2.45 7.87
N LEU A 100 -12.75 3.29 7.00
CA LEU A 100 -12.53 3.23 5.52
C LEU A 100 -11.79 4.45 4.94
N ALA A 101 -11.34 5.36 5.81
CA ALA A 101 -10.55 6.51 5.40
C ALA A 101 -9.09 6.12 5.18
N VAL A 102 -8.40 6.83 4.29
CA VAL A 102 -6.95 6.74 4.13
C VAL A 102 -6.30 7.28 5.40
N GLU A 103 -5.38 6.51 5.97
CA GLU A 103 -4.60 6.89 7.12
C GLU A 103 -3.37 7.68 6.68
N THR A 104 -3.23 8.91 7.19
CA THR A 104 -2.14 9.82 6.83
C THR A 104 -1.27 10.08 8.05
N LEU A 105 -0.02 10.51 7.86
CA LEU A 105 0.85 10.85 9.00
C LEU A 105 0.24 11.95 9.88
N ALA A 106 -0.35 12.97 9.25
CA ALA A 106 -1.01 14.06 9.97
C ALA A 106 -2.18 13.53 10.85
N GLY A 107 -2.97 12.59 10.32
CA GLY A 107 -4.05 11.95 11.07
C GLY A 107 -3.55 11.04 12.20
N LEU A 108 -2.48 10.30 11.95
CA LEU A 108 -1.83 9.45 12.95
C LEU A 108 -1.29 10.30 14.11
N ALA A 109 -0.55 11.37 13.83
CA ALA A 109 0.00 12.27 14.84
C ALA A 109 -1.09 12.95 15.71
N VAL A 110 -2.28 13.21 15.15
CA VAL A 110 -3.44 13.67 15.93
C VAL A 110 -3.96 12.56 16.85
N THR A 111 -4.10 11.35 16.31
CA THR A 111 -4.57 10.18 17.06
C THR A 111 -3.64 9.84 18.22
N GLU A 112 -2.33 9.82 17.98
CA GLU A 112 -1.31 9.60 18.99
C GLU A 112 -1.31 10.69 20.07
N ARG A 113 -1.44 11.97 19.70
CA ARG A 113 -1.59 13.06 20.67
C ARG A 113 -2.84 12.92 21.53
N ARG A 114 -3.92 12.36 20.97
CA ARG A 114 -5.14 12.05 21.72
C ARG A 114 -4.91 10.89 22.68
N LEU A 115 -4.27 9.81 22.23
CA LEU A 115 -3.94 8.65 23.06
C LEU A 115 -2.99 9.03 24.20
N LYS A 116 -1.98 9.86 23.96
CA LYS A 116 -1.06 10.39 25.00
C LYS A 116 -1.77 11.20 26.08
N ARG A 117 -2.98 11.73 25.83
CA ARG A 117 -3.80 12.44 26.83
C ARG A 117 -4.69 11.51 27.65
N VAL A 118 -4.85 10.25 27.23
CA VAL A 118 -5.63 9.25 27.95
C VAL A 118 -4.67 8.50 28.88
N THR A 119 -4.60 8.91 30.14
CA THR A 119 -3.89 8.15 31.17
C THR A 119 -4.78 6.99 31.62
N LEU A 120 -4.35 5.76 31.36
CA LEU A 120 -4.99 4.57 31.91
C LEU A 120 -4.49 4.34 33.35
N PRO A 121 -5.39 3.93 34.27
CA PRO A 121 -4.98 3.29 35.52
C PRO A 121 -3.96 2.15 35.28
N ALA A 122 -2.99 2.00 36.19
CA ALA A 122 -1.85 1.09 36.00
C ALA A 122 -2.27 -0.38 35.81
N ASP A 123 -3.35 -0.79 36.47
CA ASP A 123 -3.98 -2.11 36.35
C ASP A 123 -4.61 -2.33 34.96
N LEU A 124 -5.24 -1.31 34.37
CA LEU A 124 -5.75 -1.38 32.99
C LEU A 124 -4.64 -1.33 31.94
N ALA A 125 -3.54 -0.62 32.22
CA ALA A 125 -2.35 -0.62 31.37
C ALA A 125 -1.65 -1.99 31.39
N GLU A 126 -1.57 -2.64 32.55
CA GLU A 126 -1.05 -4.00 32.72
C GLU A 126 -1.95 -5.05 32.06
N LEU A 127 -3.27 -4.94 32.20
CA LEU A 127 -4.23 -5.80 31.47
C LEU A 127 -4.17 -5.59 29.95
N GLY A 128 -3.94 -4.34 29.51
CA GLY A 128 -3.77 -3.98 28.11
C GLY A 128 -2.48 -4.54 27.51
N SER A 129 -1.36 -4.50 28.25
CA SER A 129 -0.10 -5.11 27.81
C SER A 129 -0.12 -6.63 27.81
N GLN A 130 -1.05 -7.23 28.56
CA GLN A 130 -1.29 -8.67 28.59
C GLN A 130 -2.41 -9.14 27.63
N HIS A 131 -2.99 -8.23 26.81
CA HIS A 131 -4.18 -8.51 26.00
C HIS A 131 -4.04 -9.73 25.08
N ASP A 132 -2.89 -9.85 24.41
CA ASP A 132 -2.60 -10.97 23.52
C ASP A 132 -2.48 -12.31 24.26
N TYR A 133 -2.17 -12.28 25.57
CA TYR A 133 -1.92 -13.44 26.41
C TYR A 133 -3.17 -13.96 27.15
N LEU A 134 -4.19 -13.13 27.37
CA LEU A 134 -5.41 -13.48 28.12
C LEU A 134 -6.42 -14.33 27.31
N ALA A 135 -6.05 -14.79 26.12
CA ALA A 135 -6.93 -15.36 25.09
C ALA A 135 -7.37 -16.84 25.28
N HIS A 136 -7.09 -17.52 26.40
CA HIS A 136 -6.99 -18.98 26.44
C HIS A 136 -8.08 -19.78 27.23
N ARG A 137 -9.35 -19.34 27.34
CA ARG A 137 -10.42 -20.14 28.02
C ARG A 137 -11.43 -20.79 27.05
N ARG A 138 -11.78 -22.06 27.30
CA ARG A 138 -12.58 -22.97 26.43
C ARG A 138 -14.03 -23.12 26.96
N LEU A 139 -15.04 -23.02 26.09
CA LEU A 139 -16.45 -23.35 26.40
C LEU A 139 -17.13 -24.09 25.22
N VAL A 140 -18.10 -24.95 25.54
CA VAL A 140 -18.88 -25.76 24.59
C VAL A 140 -20.20 -25.06 24.28
N VAL A 141 -20.56 -24.94 23.00
CA VAL A 141 -21.87 -24.42 22.57
C VAL A 141 -22.59 -25.48 21.73
N PRO A 142 -23.76 -25.96 22.16
CA PRO A 142 -24.62 -26.82 21.36
C PRO A 142 -25.92 -26.09 20.99
N ASP A 143 -26.18 -25.81 19.70
CA ASP A 143 -27.53 -25.72 19.06
C ASP A 143 -27.74 -24.72 17.89
N GLY A 144 -26.76 -23.91 17.49
CA GLY A 144 -26.86 -23.10 16.26
C GLY A 144 -27.57 -21.75 16.39
N SER A 145 -27.65 -21.21 17.61
CA SER A 145 -28.25 -19.91 17.96
C SER A 145 -27.31 -18.68 17.80
N ALA A 146 -26.24 -18.79 16.99
CA ALA A 146 -25.16 -17.79 16.99
C ALA A 146 -24.51 -17.48 15.61
N GLU A 147 -24.08 -16.22 15.42
CA GLU A 147 -23.27 -15.69 14.31
C GLU A 147 -21.80 -15.51 14.72
N PHE A 148 -20.87 -15.57 13.76
CA PHE A 148 -19.43 -15.44 13.99
C PHE A 148 -18.90 -14.12 13.43
N GLY A 149 -18.12 -13.39 14.22
CA GLY A 149 -17.40 -12.19 13.83
C GLY A 149 -15.89 -12.34 14.06
N PHE A 150 -15.07 -11.51 13.40
CA PHE A 150 -13.61 -11.58 13.51
C PHE A 150 -13.03 -10.20 13.81
N GLY A 151 -12.01 -10.17 14.68
CA GLY A 151 -11.25 -8.95 15.01
C GLY A 151 -10.40 -9.17 16.26
N GLN A 152 -9.26 -8.46 16.35
CA GLN A 152 -8.34 -8.54 17.50
C GLN A 152 -7.83 -9.97 17.78
N GLY A 153 -7.52 -10.75 16.73
CA GLY A 153 -7.03 -12.13 16.87
C GLY A 153 -8.04 -13.15 17.41
N LEU A 154 -9.32 -12.77 17.54
CA LEU A 154 -10.37 -13.61 18.11
C LEU A 154 -11.50 -13.87 17.10
N VAL A 155 -12.10 -15.04 17.23
CA VAL A 155 -13.44 -15.29 16.67
C VAL A 155 -14.45 -14.88 17.73
N PHE A 156 -15.21 -13.82 17.49
CA PHE A 156 -16.38 -13.47 18.29
C PHE A 156 -17.55 -14.36 17.90
N VAL A 157 -18.35 -14.77 18.88
CA VAL A 157 -19.64 -15.42 18.65
C VAL A 157 -20.70 -14.54 19.28
N ARG A 158 -21.68 -14.13 18.47
CA ARG A 158 -22.81 -13.31 18.89
C ARG A 158 -24.09 -14.10 18.70
N SER A 159 -25.08 -13.87 19.53
CA SER A 159 -26.40 -14.48 19.37
C SER A 159 -27.05 -13.92 18.11
N THR A 160 -27.60 -14.78 17.26
CA THR A 160 -28.34 -14.36 16.07
C THR A 160 -29.67 -13.66 16.42
N THR A 161 -30.14 -13.82 17.66
CA THR A 161 -31.47 -13.39 18.08
C THR A 161 -31.48 -11.94 18.58
N ASP A 162 -30.43 -11.54 19.29
CA ASP A 162 -30.32 -10.25 19.99
C ASP A 162 -28.96 -9.56 19.80
N GLY A 163 -28.02 -10.19 19.08
CA GLY A 163 -26.69 -9.64 18.83
C GLY A 163 -25.77 -9.66 20.06
N GLU A 164 -26.20 -10.28 21.17
CA GLU A 164 -25.42 -10.35 22.41
C GLU A 164 -24.14 -11.16 22.17
N LEU A 165 -23.00 -10.68 22.67
CA LEU A 165 -21.73 -11.40 22.55
C LEU A 165 -21.75 -12.64 23.44
N LEU A 166 -21.95 -13.81 22.82
CA LEU A 166 -21.99 -15.12 23.47
C LEU A 166 -20.61 -15.70 23.78
N GLY A 167 -19.54 -15.31 23.05
CA GLY A 167 -18.20 -15.82 23.32
C GLY A 167 -17.08 -15.28 22.43
N ARG A 168 -15.84 -15.66 22.75
CA ARG A 168 -14.61 -15.37 21.98
C ARG A 168 -13.70 -16.60 21.95
N PHE A 169 -13.10 -16.95 20.81
CA PHE A 169 -12.24 -18.13 20.64
C PHE A 169 -10.80 -17.77 20.20
N PRO A 170 -9.78 -18.44 20.76
CA PRO A 170 -8.43 -18.48 20.21
C PRO A 170 -8.27 -19.60 19.16
N LEU A 171 -7.33 -19.40 18.24
CA LEU A 171 -7.14 -20.26 17.05
C LEU A 171 -6.45 -21.60 17.32
N GLY A 172 -5.94 -21.84 18.53
CA GLY A 172 -5.22 -23.07 18.91
C GLY A 172 -6.10 -24.32 19.04
N ALA A 173 -7.42 -24.17 19.13
CA ALA A 173 -8.39 -25.27 19.13
C ALA A 173 -9.61 -24.89 18.25
N PRO A 174 -9.41 -24.79 16.93
CA PRO A 174 -10.37 -24.19 16.01
C PRO A 174 -11.65 -25.02 15.90
N ALA A 175 -12.78 -24.36 15.66
CA ALA A 175 -14.01 -25.05 15.29
C ALA A 175 -13.75 -25.95 14.07
N ARG A 176 -14.40 -27.12 14.00
CA ARG A 176 -14.22 -28.06 12.89
C ARG A 176 -14.39 -27.40 11.52
N THR A 177 -15.35 -26.47 11.40
CA THR A 177 -15.56 -25.66 10.19
C THR A 177 -14.33 -24.85 9.78
N LEU A 178 -13.61 -24.25 10.72
CA LEU A 178 -12.36 -23.50 10.44
C LEU A 178 -11.23 -24.45 10.05
N ALA A 179 -11.14 -25.61 10.71
CA ALA A 179 -10.19 -26.65 10.34
C ALA A 179 -10.48 -27.19 8.93
N ASP A 180 -11.73 -27.39 8.55
CA ASP A 180 -12.12 -27.88 7.22
C ASP A 180 -11.84 -26.83 6.12
N LEU A 181 -11.85 -25.53 6.46
CA LEU A 181 -11.48 -24.43 5.56
C LEU A 181 -9.97 -24.18 5.48
N ALA A 182 -9.17 -24.77 6.38
CA ALA A 182 -7.74 -24.49 6.47
C ALA A 182 -6.90 -25.47 5.64
N THR A 183 -6.09 -24.93 4.74
CA THR A 183 -5.16 -25.68 3.89
C THR A 183 -3.76 -25.71 4.52
N PRO A 184 -3.01 -26.82 4.39
CA PRO A 184 -1.61 -26.86 4.77
C PRO A 184 -0.79 -25.91 3.88
N GLU A 185 -0.03 -25.01 4.48
CA GLU A 185 0.79 -24.02 3.78
C GLU A 185 2.01 -23.69 4.64
N ASP A 186 3.21 -23.68 4.06
CA ASP A 186 4.40 -23.13 4.70
C ASP A 186 4.54 -21.63 4.42
N ILE A 187 5.22 -20.91 5.31
CA ILE A 187 5.63 -19.54 4.99
C ILE A 187 6.59 -19.56 3.79
N THR A 188 6.39 -18.65 2.85
CA THR A 188 7.28 -18.55 1.70
C THR A 188 8.62 -17.98 2.16
N LEU A 189 9.71 -18.74 1.95
CA LEU A 189 11.06 -18.26 2.24
C LEU A 189 11.47 -17.16 1.26
N GLN A 190 12.40 -16.31 1.72
CA GLN A 190 13.08 -15.36 0.86
C GLN A 190 13.82 -16.12 -0.26
N PRO A 191 13.91 -15.56 -1.48
CA PRO A 191 14.52 -16.23 -2.62
C PRO A 191 16.07 -16.15 -2.56
N VAL A 192 16.65 -16.60 -1.42
CA VAL A 192 18.08 -16.51 -1.08
C VAL A 192 18.94 -17.10 -2.19
N GLU A 193 18.59 -18.28 -2.71
CA GLU A 193 19.35 -18.95 -3.77
C GLU A 193 19.36 -18.17 -5.08
N ALA A 194 18.22 -17.59 -5.47
CA ALA A 194 18.11 -16.82 -6.70
C ALA A 194 18.86 -15.48 -6.61
N LEU A 195 18.93 -14.89 -5.41
CA LEU A 195 19.57 -13.59 -5.18
C LEU A 195 21.06 -13.68 -4.80
N ALA A 196 21.51 -14.81 -4.26
CA ALA A 196 22.88 -14.98 -3.75
C ALA A 196 23.99 -14.57 -4.75
N PRO A 197 23.93 -14.93 -6.04
CA PRO A 197 24.97 -14.53 -7.01
C PRO A 197 25.10 -13.00 -7.16
N GLY A 198 24.01 -12.26 -6.95
CA GLY A 198 23.99 -10.80 -7.05
C GLY A 198 24.45 -10.09 -5.79
N LEU A 199 24.59 -10.80 -4.66
CA LEU A 199 24.81 -10.22 -3.32
C LEU A 199 26.02 -10.83 -2.59
N ASP A 200 26.98 -11.38 -3.33
CA ASP A 200 28.23 -11.98 -2.81
C ASP A 200 29.09 -11.02 -1.98
N PHE A 201 29.01 -9.73 -2.28
CA PHE A 201 29.70 -8.64 -1.61
C PHE A 201 29.05 -8.20 -0.29
N SER A 202 27.80 -8.59 -0.05
CA SER A 202 27.06 -8.21 1.14
C SER A 202 27.72 -8.79 2.40
N SER A 203 27.61 -8.06 3.52
CA SER A 203 28.12 -8.51 4.81
C SER A 203 26.97 -8.55 5.81
N TRP A 204 26.97 -9.57 6.67
CA TRP A 204 25.92 -9.82 7.64
C TRP A 204 26.53 -10.15 9.00
N LEU A 205 25.96 -9.60 10.07
CA LEU A 205 26.37 -9.84 11.44
C LEU A 205 25.60 -11.04 12.01
N PRO A 206 26.26 -12.15 12.40
CA PRO A 206 25.60 -13.24 13.09
C PRO A 206 24.97 -12.80 14.41
N LEU A 207 23.82 -13.38 14.79
CA LEU A 207 23.11 -13.02 16.01
C LEU A 207 23.93 -13.34 17.28
N ASP A 208 24.69 -14.43 17.29
CA ASP A 208 25.59 -14.76 18.40
C ASP A 208 26.73 -13.74 18.56
N ALA A 209 27.23 -13.18 17.46
CA ALA A 209 28.19 -12.09 17.49
C ALA A 209 27.57 -10.81 18.08
N LEU A 210 26.34 -10.44 17.69
CA LEU A 210 25.60 -9.33 18.32
C LEU A 210 25.43 -9.54 19.82
N ILE A 211 25.09 -10.75 20.26
CA ILE A 211 24.94 -11.07 21.69
C ILE A 211 26.28 -10.95 22.44
N ALA A 212 27.38 -11.32 21.79
CA ALA A 212 28.72 -11.23 22.36
C ALA A 212 29.18 -9.77 22.54
N THR A 213 28.94 -8.92 21.55
CA THR A 213 29.30 -7.49 21.60
C THR A 213 28.31 -6.66 22.42
N ALA A 214 27.05 -7.10 22.50
CA ALA A 214 25.94 -6.42 23.17
C ALA A 214 25.59 -5.02 22.65
N CYS A 215 26.14 -4.66 21.49
CA CYS A 215 25.86 -3.46 20.72
C CYS A 215 26.13 -3.75 19.24
N PHE A 216 25.67 -2.86 18.35
CA PHE A 216 26.05 -2.88 16.95
C PHE A 216 27.41 -2.19 16.76
N PRO A 217 28.52 -2.92 16.56
CA PRO A 217 29.81 -2.31 16.29
C PRO A 217 29.79 -1.60 14.94
N VAL A 218 30.61 -0.56 14.81
CA VAL A 218 30.92 0.07 13.52
C VAL A 218 31.55 -0.98 12.59
N MET A 219 31.28 -0.93 11.28
CA MET A 219 31.67 -2.01 10.35
C MET A 219 33.16 -2.40 10.44
N ARG A 220 34.07 -1.46 10.67
CA ARG A 220 35.51 -1.75 10.80
C ARG A 220 35.83 -2.64 12.00
N GLU A 221 35.13 -2.46 13.11
CA GLU A 221 35.23 -3.30 14.31
C GLU A 221 34.45 -4.61 14.13
N ALA A 222 33.33 -4.56 13.39
CA ALA A 222 32.52 -5.72 13.05
C ALA A 222 33.20 -6.65 12.05
N ALA A 223 34.11 -6.14 11.20
CA ALA A 223 34.70 -6.85 10.07
C ALA A 223 35.17 -8.30 10.33
N PRO A 224 35.86 -8.64 11.44
CA PRO A 224 36.23 -10.02 11.75
C PRO A 224 35.06 -10.93 12.13
N LEU A 225 33.91 -10.35 12.49
CA LEU A 225 32.68 -11.05 12.87
C LEU A 225 31.69 -11.22 11.71
N LEU A 226 31.83 -10.40 10.66
CA LEU A 226 30.89 -10.39 9.52
C LEU A 226 31.06 -11.63 8.65
N VAL A 227 29.92 -12.19 8.23
CA VAL A 227 29.85 -13.25 7.22
C VAL A 227 29.49 -12.63 5.88
N ARG A 228 30.16 -13.07 4.81
CA ARG A 228 29.92 -12.56 3.45
C ARG A 228 28.87 -13.37 2.70
N GLY A 229 28.05 -12.64 1.95
CA GLY A 229 27.06 -13.17 1.03
C GLY A 229 25.87 -13.83 1.73
N LEU A 230 24.89 -14.16 0.90
CA LEU A 230 23.74 -14.96 1.29
C LEU A 230 24.10 -16.44 1.31
N GLN A 231 23.58 -17.19 2.28
CA GLN A 231 23.79 -18.64 2.38
C GLN A 231 22.47 -19.40 2.60
N PRO A 232 22.24 -20.51 1.86
CA PRO A 232 21.11 -21.40 2.13
C PRO A 232 21.13 -21.94 3.56
N GLY A 233 19.96 -22.27 4.10
CA GLY A 233 19.80 -22.74 5.48
C GLY A 233 20.14 -21.70 6.55
N CYS A 234 20.25 -20.42 6.20
CA CYS A 234 20.41 -19.32 7.14
C CYS A 234 19.23 -18.36 7.04
N HIS A 235 18.76 -17.86 8.18
CA HIS A 235 17.72 -16.84 8.22
C HIS A 235 18.37 -15.44 8.18
N HIS A 236 18.14 -14.72 7.09
CA HIS A 236 18.65 -13.37 6.91
C HIS A 236 17.58 -12.38 7.34
N VAL A 237 17.94 -11.41 8.18
CA VAL A 237 17.07 -10.37 8.72
C VAL A 237 17.62 -9.02 8.32
N PHE A 238 16.83 -8.23 7.62
CA PHE A 238 17.12 -6.83 7.31
C PHE A 238 16.53 -5.96 8.42
N VAL A 239 17.37 -5.23 9.14
CA VAL A 239 16.94 -4.41 10.28
C VAL A 239 16.76 -2.96 9.85
N SER A 240 15.51 -2.56 9.66
CA SER A 240 15.16 -1.15 9.45
C SER A 240 14.96 -0.47 10.80
N HIS A 241 15.65 0.65 11.02
CA HIS A 241 15.68 1.29 12.33
C HIS A 241 15.92 2.79 12.19
N ARG A 242 15.74 3.50 13.31
CA ARG A 242 16.10 4.90 13.43
C ARG A 242 17.47 5.04 14.08
N TRP A 243 18.32 5.89 13.49
CA TRP A 243 19.53 6.37 14.15
C TRP A 243 19.18 7.27 15.34
N GLN A 244 19.62 6.90 16.55
CA GLN A 244 19.40 7.69 17.76
C GLN A 244 20.27 8.96 17.79
N THR A 245 21.49 8.90 17.24
CA THR A 245 22.40 10.04 17.08
C THR A 245 23.00 10.06 15.68
N ALA A 246 23.66 11.17 15.30
CA ALA A 246 24.26 11.30 13.97
C ALA A 246 25.47 10.36 13.73
N ASP A 247 26.19 9.99 14.79
CA ASP A 247 27.45 9.23 14.70
C ASP A 247 27.32 7.77 15.16
N ALA A 248 26.27 7.45 15.92
CA ALA A 248 25.97 6.12 16.42
C ALA A 248 24.45 5.87 16.43
N PRO A 249 23.95 4.85 15.72
CA PRO A 249 22.52 4.58 15.67
C PRO A 249 21.95 4.01 16.98
N ASP A 250 22.78 3.28 17.74
CA ASP A 250 22.40 2.61 18.99
C ASP A 250 23.49 2.78 20.07
N PRO A 251 23.76 4.03 20.53
CA PRO A 251 24.87 4.33 21.44
C PRO A 251 24.77 3.57 22.77
N GLU A 252 23.55 3.32 23.25
CA GLU A 252 23.30 2.64 24.53
C GLU A 252 23.07 1.13 24.38
N GLY A 253 23.16 0.58 23.16
CA GLY A 253 22.91 -0.84 22.88
C GLY A 253 21.46 -1.28 23.10
N GLU A 254 20.50 -0.36 23.11
CA GLU A 254 19.08 -0.64 23.37
C GLU A 254 18.44 -1.43 22.24
N GLN A 255 18.69 -1.02 21.00
CA GLN A 255 18.20 -1.71 19.82
C GLN A 255 18.81 -3.11 19.70
N ALA A 256 20.12 -3.23 19.96
CA ALA A 256 20.82 -4.51 20.01
C ALA A 256 20.20 -5.46 21.04
N ARG A 257 19.90 -4.98 22.25
CA ARG A 257 19.25 -5.79 23.30
C ARG A 257 17.88 -6.28 22.87
N LEU A 258 17.04 -5.36 22.42
CA LEU A 258 15.66 -5.64 22.05
C LEU A 258 15.61 -6.67 20.92
N LEU A 259 16.41 -6.47 19.88
CA LEU A 259 16.51 -7.37 18.74
C LEU A 259 17.01 -8.76 19.15
N ALA A 260 18.06 -8.83 19.98
CA ALA A 260 18.64 -10.11 20.41
C ALA A 260 17.65 -10.93 21.24
N TRP A 261 16.97 -10.31 22.21
CA TRP A 261 15.94 -10.98 23.00
C TRP A 261 14.76 -11.44 22.14
N HIS A 262 14.30 -10.61 21.20
CA HIS A 262 13.18 -10.94 20.33
C HIS A 262 13.49 -12.13 19.40
N LEU A 263 14.67 -12.14 18.76
CA LEU A 263 15.05 -13.23 17.86
C LEU A 263 15.32 -14.55 18.60
N VAL A 264 15.93 -14.49 19.79
CA VAL A 264 16.07 -15.69 20.65
C VAL A 264 14.71 -16.20 21.08
N ALA A 265 13.78 -15.30 21.40
CA ALA A 265 12.43 -15.69 21.78
C ALA A 265 11.67 -16.35 20.63
N ALA A 266 11.74 -15.78 19.43
CA ALA A 266 11.14 -16.36 18.22
C ALA A 266 11.75 -17.71 17.86
N LEU A 267 13.06 -17.91 18.08
CA LEU A 267 13.70 -19.22 17.87
C LEU A 267 13.22 -20.26 18.89
N CYS A 268 13.09 -19.88 20.16
CA CYS A 268 12.50 -20.74 21.19
C CYS A 268 11.05 -21.11 20.85
N GLU A 269 10.25 -20.15 20.39
CA GLU A 269 8.88 -20.38 19.91
C GLU A 269 8.87 -21.36 18.73
N ALA A 270 9.73 -21.15 17.72
CA ALA A 270 9.87 -22.01 16.55
C ALA A 270 10.14 -23.46 16.95
N VAL A 271 11.05 -23.69 17.90
CA VAL A 271 11.37 -25.03 18.44
C VAL A 271 10.14 -25.68 19.07
N LEU A 272 9.42 -24.95 19.94
CA LEU A 272 8.25 -25.49 20.63
C LEU A 272 7.08 -25.79 19.69
N VAL A 273 6.86 -24.92 18.69
CA VAL A 273 5.84 -25.08 17.65
C VAL A 273 6.19 -26.28 16.77
N ALA A 274 7.42 -26.36 16.25
CA ALA A 274 7.89 -27.48 15.45
C ALA A 274 7.80 -28.80 16.23
N HIS A 275 8.15 -28.81 17.51
CA HIS A 275 8.06 -30.02 18.33
C HIS A 275 6.60 -30.51 18.49
N ARG A 276 5.66 -29.59 18.68
CA ARG A 276 4.22 -29.91 18.80
C ARG A 276 3.57 -30.31 17.47
N ARG A 277 4.04 -29.72 16.37
CA ARG A 277 3.46 -29.91 15.02
C ARG A 277 4.16 -31.00 14.21
N SER A 278 5.36 -31.43 14.62
CA SER A 278 6.40 -32.10 13.82
C SER A 278 7.17 -31.14 12.92
N LEU A 279 8.48 -31.38 12.76
CA LEU A 279 9.41 -30.44 12.13
C LEU A 279 9.02 -30.05 10.70
N HIS A 280 8.66 -31.05 9.89
CA HIS A 280 8.31 -30.88 8.48
C HIS A 280 6.82 -30.68 8.22
N ALA A 281 5.99 -30.65 9.27
CA ALA A 281 4.56 -30.43 9.10
C ALA A 281 4.29 -28.94 8.88
N PRO A 282 3.58 -28.56 7.80
CA PRO A 282 3.23 -27.17 7.53
C PRO A 282 2.19 -26.66 8.51
N ARG A 283 2.14 -25.33 8.69
CA ARG A 283 1.01 -24.70 9.40
C ARG A 283 -0.27 -24.87 8.57
N ARG A 284 -1.42 -24.71 9.20
CA ARG A 284 -2.71 -24.69 8.50
C ARG A 284 -3.21 -23.26 8.43
N VAL A 285 -3.68 -22.84 7.26
CA VAL A 285 -4.07 -21.45 6.99
C VAL A 285 -5.47 -21.42 6.39
N ALA A 286 -6.37 -20.65 6.99
CA ALA A 286 -7.69 -20.37 6.45
C ALA A 286 -7.66 -19.09 5.60
N HIS A 287 -7.36 -19.21 4.31
CA HIS A 287 -7.27 -18.06 3.39
C HIS A 287 -8.55 -17.23 3.31
N ALA A 288 -9.71 -17.88 3.37
CA ALA A 288 -11.02 -17.21 3.40
C ALA A 288 -11.18 -16.23 4.57
N LEU A 289 -10.35 -16.36 5.60
CA LEU A 289 -10.35 -15.54 6.81
C LEU A 289 -9.05 -14.75 6.93
N ARG A 290 -8.63 -14.09 5.84
CA ARG A 290 -7.41 -13.26 5.79
C ARG A 290 -6.14 -14.07 6.10
N SER A 291 -6.04 -15.28 5.56
CA SER A 291 -4.87 -16.17 5.75
C SER A 291 -4.52 -16.40 7.22
N MET A 292 -5.54 -16.55 8.05
CA MET A 292 -5.41 -16.77 9.48
C MET A 292 -4.87 -18.18 9.79
N PRO A 293 -3.85 -18.34 10.64
CA PRO A 293 -3.36 -19.64 11.07
C PRO A 293 -4.40 -20.38 11.92
N VAL A 294 -4.46 -21.71 11.77
CA VAL A 294 -5.47 -22.58 12.38
C VAL A 294 -4.76 -23.76 13.06
N GLY A 295 -4.88 -23.87 14.39
CA GLY A 295 -4.20 -24.90 15.19
C GLY A 295 -2.84 -24.45 15.72
N VAL A 296 -1.87 -25.37 15.80
CA VAL A 296 -0.51 -25.09 16.30
C VAL A 296 0.27 -24.31 15.23
N ALA A 297 0.50 -23.04 15.49
CA ALA A 297 1.31 -22.16 14.67
C ALA A 297 2.11 -21.22 15.58
N GLY A 298 3.26 -20.78 15.09
CA GLY A 298 4.03 -19.70 15.72
C GLY A 298 3.70 -18.35 15.08
N SER A 299 4.34 -17.31 15.62
CA SER A 299 4.51 -16.01 14.95
C SER A 299 5.09 -16.20 13.53
N GLU A 300 4.88 -15.23 12.63
CA GLU A 300 5.44 -15.34 11.28
C GLU A 300 6.97 -15.49 11.29
N LEU A 301 7.66 -14.79 12.19
CA LEU A 301 9.10 -14.92 12.39
C LEU A 301 9.48 -16.32 12.87
N ALA A 302 8.75 -16.89 13.83
CA ALA A 302 8.98 -18.28 14.25
C ALA A 302 8.76 -19.27 13.11
N GLU A 303 7.69 -19.11 12.31
CA GLU A 303 7.45 -19.95 11.12
C GLU A 303 8.58 -19.82 10.08
N CYS A 304 9.13 -18.62 9.88
CA CYS A 304 10.31 -18.43 9.04
C CYS A 304 11.54 -19.18 9.58
N LEU A 305 11.75 -19.18 10.90
CA LEU A 305 12.85 -19.92 11.53
C LEU A 305 12.64 -21.44 11.46
N ILE A 306 11.40 -21.94 11.55
CA ILE A 306 11.10 -23.36 11.33
C ILE A 306 11.54 -23.77 9.93
N VAL A 307 11.08 -23.04 8.91
CA VAL A 307 11.31 -23.42 7.51
C VAL A 307 12.76 -23.17 7.08
N GLY A 308 13.34 -22.02 7.46
CA GLY A 308 14.65 -21.58 6.97
C GLY A 308 15.85 -22.00 7.82
N VAL A 309 15.63 -22.46 9.05
CA VAL A 309 16.71 -22.88 9.97
C VAL A 309 16.45 -24.29 10.51
N LEU A 310 15.35 -24.51 11.22
CA LEU A 310 15.17 -25.79 11.94
C LEU A 310 15.10 -26.98 11.00
N ARG A 311 14.33 -26.89 9.90
CA ARG A 311 14.19 -27.99 8.92
C ARG A 311 15.46 -28.32 8.15
N GLU A 312 16.37 -27.34 8.02
CA GLU A 312 17.61 -27.48 7.28
C GLU A 312 18.73 -28.08 8.14
N HIS A 313 18.64 -27.96 9.47
CA HIS A 313 19.73 -28.29 10.38
C HIS A 313 19.40 -29.31 11.47
N LEU A 314 18.11 -29.63 11.68
CA LEU A 314 17.68 -30.57 12.71
C LEU A 314 16.91 -31.74 12.11
N ASP A 315 16.97 -32.88 12.81
CA ASP A 315 16.01 -33.98 12.70
C ASP A 315 15.04 -33.99 13.91
N ASP A 316 14.01 -34.84 13.86
CA ASP A 316 13.02 -34.94 14.94
C ASP A 316 13.63 -35.30 16.32
N PRO A 317 14.60 -36.24 16.44
CA PRO A 317 15.32 -36.49 17.69
C PRO A 317 16.06 -35.27 18.25
N GLN A 318 16.80 -34.54 17.41
CA GLN A 318 17.51 -33.33 17.79
C GLN A 318 16.53 -32.24 18.22
N LEU A 319 15.43 -32.07 17.49
CA LEU A 319 14.36 -31.14 17.84
C LEU A 319 13.73 -31.49 19.20
N ALA A 320 13.49 -32.77 19.49
CA ALA A 320 12.93 -33.19 20.77
C ALA A 320 13.88 -32.88 21.95
N ALA A 321 15.18 -33.08 21.78
CA ALA A 321 16.19 -32.71 22.78
C ALA A 321 16.23 -31.19 23.00
N LEU A 322 16.24 -30.42 21.91
CA LEU A 322 16.23 -28.96 21.95
C LEU A 322 14.93 -28.41 22.58
N ALA A 323 13.78 -29.02 22.28
CA ALA A 323 12.50 -28.64 22.88
C ALA A 323 12.45 -28.90 24.38
N ALA A 324 13.08 -29.98 24.86
CA ALA A 324 13.21 -30.23 26.29
C ALA A 324 14.10 -29.17 26.97
N GLU A 325 15.18 -28.76 26.32
CA GLU A 325 16.08 -27.69 26.76
C GLU A 325 15.35 -26.34 26.86
N VAL A 326 14.61 -25.96 25.81
CA VAL A 326 13.80 -24.72 25.77
C VAL A 326 12.62 -24.78 26.76
N ALA A 327 12.01 -25.95 26.99
CA ALA A 327 10.93 -26.07 27.97
C ALA A 327 11.44 -25.86 29.42
N ALA A 328 12.69 -26.20 29.70
CA ALA A 328 13.28 -26.11 31.05
C ALA A 328 13.50 -24.66 31.53
N ILE A 329 13.63 -23.68 30.62
CA ILE A 329 13.77 -22.26 30.97
C ILE A 329 12.44 -21.56 31.28
N GLY A 330 11.31 -22.22 30.98
CA GLY A 330 9.96 -21.69 31.20
C GLY A 330 9.51 -20.71 30.11
N ILE A 331 8.26 -20.87 29.66
CA ILE A 331 7.64 -20.07 28.59
C ILE A 331 7.62 -18.57 28.95
N GLY A 332 7.38 -18.21 30.22
CA GLY A 332 7.34 -16.82 30.69
C GLY A 332 8.68 -16.07 30.62
N THR A 333 9.82 -16.77 30.51
CA THR A 333 11.14 -16.15 30.30
C THR A 333 11.32 -15.69 28.84
N VAL A 334 10.60 -16.34 27.93
CA VAL A 334 10.61 -16.09 26.48
C VAL A 334 9.54 -15.07 26.08
N GLU A 335 8.35 -15.14 26.68
CA GLU A 335 7.23 -14.23 26.40
C GLU A 335 7.48 -12.78 26.88
N ASN A 336 8.31 -12.58 27.90
CA ASN A 336 8.65 -11.25 28.41
C ASN A 336 9.89 -10.63 27.75
N ALA A 337 10.23 -11.01 26.50
CA ALA A 337 11.45 -10.59 25.82
C ALA A 337 11.67 -9.06 25.82
N ALA A 338 10.61 -8.26 25.59
CA ALA A 338 10.70 -6.80 25.61
C ALA A 338 11.04 -6.24 27.00
N THR A 339 10.40 -6.76 28.05
CA THR A 339 10.67 -6.38 29.44
C THR A 339 12.05 -6.87 29.91
N ALA A 340 12.46 -8.06 29.48
CA ALA A 340 13.77 -8.62 29.75
C ALA A 340 14.88 -7.78 29.09
N ALA A 341 14.69 -7.39 27.83
CA ALA A 341 15.63 -6.58 27.06
C ALA A 341 15.91 -5.22 27.73
N THR A 342 14.90 -4.59 28.32
CA THR A 342 15.11 -3.28 28.95
C THR A 342 15.97 -3.33 30.19
N GLN A 343 15.94 -4.45 30.92
CA GLN A 343 16.69 -4.62 32.17
C GLN A 343 18.05 -5.30 31.96
N ASP A 344 18.32 -5.81 30.76
CA ASP A 344 19.49 -6.64 30.47
C ASP A 344 20.63 -5.85 29.83
N HIS A 345 21.10 -4.80 30.52
CA HIS A 345 22.23 -4.00 30.05
C HIS A 345 23.44 -4.88 29.71
N GLY A 346 23.95 -4.68 28.49
CA GLY A 346 25.06 -5.47 27.97
C GLY A 346 24.73 -6.94 27.70
N LEU A 347 23.46 -7.37 27.64
CA LEU A 347 23.02 -8.75 27.34
C LEU A 347 23.56 -9.83 28.29
N THR A 348 23.83 -9.48 29.55
CA THR A 348 24.44 -10.39 30.52
C THR A 348 23.50 -11.53 30.93
N ARG A 349 22.21 -11.22 31.15
CA ARG A 349 21.18 -12.20 31.47
C ARG A 349 20.90 -13.12 30.29
N LEU A 350 20.84 -12.57 29.07
CA LEU A 350 20.65 -13.38 27.86
C LEU A 350 21.83 -14.35 27.65
N ARG A 351 23.08 -13.89 27.81
CA ARG A 351 24.25 -14.79 27.73
C ARG A 351 24.20 -15.90 28.79
N ALA A 352 23.90 -15.57 30.04
CA ALA A 352 23.76 -16.56 31.11
C ALA A 352 22.59 -17.54 30.85
N LEU A 353 21.52 -17.09 30.18
CA LEU A 353 20.45 -17.96 29.71
C LEU A 353 20.96 -18.91 28.63
N LEU A 354 21.66 -18.39 27.61
CA LEU A 354 22.20 -19.17 26.49
C LEU A 354 23.31 -20.15 26.91
N ASP A 355 24.07 -19.86 27.96
CA ASP A 355 25.03 -20.81 28.53
C ASP A 355 24.34 -22.06 29.10
N ARG A 356 23.05 -21.95 29.46
CA ARG A 356 22.21 -23.09 29.86
C ARG A 356 21.48 -23.74 28.70
N LEU A 357 21.62 -23.19 27.49
CA LEU A 357 20.98 -23.65 26.26
C LEU A 357 22.03 -24.05 25.18
N PRO A 358 22.88 -25.07 25.45
CA PRO A 358 23.99 -25.41 24.56
C PRO A 358 23.53 -25.94 23.20
N ALA A 359 22.36 -26.58 23.08
CA ALA A 359 21.85 -27.05 21.79
C ALA A 359 21.25 -25.91 20.95
N LEU A 360 20.74 -24.85 21.59
CA LEU A 360 20.21 -23.67 20.90
C LEU A 360 21.33 -22.81 20.31
N ARG A 361 22.47 -22.70 21.00
CA ARG A 361 23.54 -21.74 20.68
C ARG A 361 24.08 -21.83 19.25
N PRO A 362 24.35 -23.02 18.66
CA PRO A 362 24.80 -23.12 17.27
C PRO A 362 23.81 -22.56 16.26
N LEU A 363 22.51 -22.61 16.55
CA LEU A 363 21.46 -22.11 15.66
C LEU A 363 21.42 -20.58 15.61
N LEU A 364 21.93 -19.89 16.63
CA LEU A 364 22.00 -18.43 16.64
C LEU A 364 22.93 -17.90 15.55
N GLY A 365 24.04 -18.58 15.26
CA GLY A 365 24.95 -18.21 14.18
C GLY A 365 24.35 -18.36 12.76
N LEU A 366 23.22 -19.07 12.65
CA LEU A 366 22.45 -19.21 11.41
C LEU A 366 21.45 -18.08 11.19
N ILE A 367 21.22 -17.24 12.20
CA ILE A 367 20.43 -16.01 12.10
C ILE A 367 21.40 -14.85 11.84
N ARG A 368 21.20 -14.16 10.73
CA ARG A 368 22.14 -13.17 10.20
C ARG A 368 21.46 -11.83 10.01
N LEU A 369 22.05 -10.80 10.58
CA LEU A 369 21.49 -9.46 10.64
C LEU A 369 22.21 -8.58 9.64
N TRP A 370 21.45 -7.92 8.78
CA TRP A 370 21.93 -6.76 8.06
C TRP A 370 21.46 -5.51 8.81
N TYR A 371 22.43 -4.81 9.37
CA TYR A 371 22.26 -3.57 10.10
C TYR A 371 23.26 -2.57 9.51
N ASP A 372 22.76 -1.46 8.95
CA ASP A 372 23.54 -0.57 8.09
C ASP A 372 24.91 -0.17 8.70
N TYR A 373 24.95 0.15 9.99
CA TYR A 373 26.13 0.60 10.72
C TYR A 373 27.18 -0.49 10.92
N SER A 374 26.75 -1.74 11.05
CA SER A 374 27.66 -2.88 11.17
C SER A 374 28.02 -3.48 9.81
N CYS A 375 27.25 -3.23 8.76
CA CYS A 375 27.37 -3.93 7.48
C CYS A 375 27.82 -3.03 6.30
N ILE A 376 27.79 -1.72 6.46
CA ILE A 376 28.21 -0.73 5.45
C ILE A 376 29.40 0.09 5.99
N PRO A 377 30.39 0.51 5.17
CA PRO A 377 31.47 1.37 5.64
C PRO A 377 31.03 2.79 6.02
N GLN A 378 31.52 3.30 7.15
CA GLN A 378 31.33 4.69 7.61
C GLN A 378 32.43 5.63 7.09
N ALA A 379 32.15 6.94 7.07
CA ALA A 379 33.15 7.96 6.75
C ALA A 379 34.19 8.12 7.89
N PRO A 380 35.45 8.53 7.57
CA PRO A 380 36.02 8.67 6.23
C PRO A 380 36.31 7.32 5.60
N ARG A 381 35.87 7.10 4.35
CA ARG A 381 36.01 5.83 3.63
C ARG A 381 37.30 5.82 2.79
N THR A 382 38.00 4.69 2.79
CA THR A 382 39.03 4.39 1.78
C THR A 382 38.39 4.18 0.41
N PRO A 383 39.14 4.25 -0.72
CA PRO A 383 38.55 4.02 -2.04
C PRO A 383 37.82 2.68 -2.20
N PRO A 384 38.32 1.54 -1.66
CA PRO A 384 37.57 0.28 -1.68
C PRO A 384 36.30 0.31 -0.82
N GLU A 385 36.34 0.95 0.35
CA GLU A 385 35.17 1.13 1.21
C GLU A 385 34.11 2.02 0.54
N GLN A 386 34.52 3.06 -0.19
CA GLN A 386 33.61 3.92 -0.95
C GLN A 386 32.93 3.13 -2.08
N ALA A 387 33.68 2.32 -2.82
CA ALA A 387 33.10 1.45 -3.85
C ALA A 387 32.12 0.42 -3.26
N LEU A 388 32.43 -0.14 -2.09
CA LEU A 388 31.53 -1.05 -1.37
C LEU A 388 30.27 -0.32 -0.89
N PHE A 389 30.41 0.88 -0.33
CA PHE A 389 29.30 1.73 0.09
C PHE A 389 28.32 1.99 -1.07
N GLU A 390 28.82 2.48 -2.21
CA GLU A 390 28.01 2.78 -3.39
C GLU A 390 27.32 1.53 -3.95
N ARG A 391 28.05 0.41 -4.06
CA ARG A 391 27.48 -0.86 -4.51
C ARG A 391 26.39 -1.37 -3.57
N THR A 392 26.56 -1.17 -2.26
CA THR A 392 25.59 -1.59 -1.24
C THR A 392 24.32 -0.74 -1.28
N LEU A 393 24.45 0.59 -1.41
CA LEU A 393 23.29 1.47 -1.58
C LEU A 393 22.47 1.12 -2.82
N GLN A 394 23.13 0.84 -3.96
CA GLN A 394 22.43 0.43 -5.19
C GLN A 394 21.68 -0.91 -5.05
N ALA A 395 22.17 -1.80 -4.18
CA ALA A 395 21.59 -3.11 -3.96
C ALA A 395 20.64 -3.19 -2.75
N LEU A 396 20.35 -2.06 -2.10
CA LEU A 396 19.54 -2.03 -0.88
C LEU A 396 18.16 -2.73 -1.05
N PRO A 397 17.41 -2.52 -2.14
CA PRO A 397 16.15 -3.23 -2.35
C PRO A 397 16.33 -4.75 -2.48
N LEU A 398 17.44 -5.20 -3.09
CA LEU A 398 17.74 -6.63 -3.22
C LEU A 398 18.16 -7.23 -1.88
N LEU A 399 18.95 -6.52 -1.07
CA LEU A 399 19.31 -6.94 0.29
C LEU A 399 18.07 -7.09 1.16
N GLN A 400 17.15 -6.14 1.07
CA GLN A 400 15.89 -6.18 1.79
C GLN A 400 14.92 -7.23 1.25
N THR A 401 15.03 -7.64 -0.02
CA THR A 401 14.28 -8.79 -0.58
C THR A 401 14.86 -10.11 -0.11
N ALA A 402 16.18 -10.17 0.04
CA ALA A 402 16.88 -11.37 0.48
C ALA A 402 16.71 -11.65 1.99
N GLY A 403 16.53 -10.61 2.80
CA GLY A 403 16.26 -10.74 4.24
C GLY A 403 14.79 -10.52 4.59
N ARG A 404 14.32 -11.11 5.69
CA ARG A 404 13.05 -10.72 6.31
C ARG A 404 13.22 -9.32 6.91
N THR A 405 12.35 -8.37 6.57
CA THR A 405 12.46 -7.02 7.14
C THR A 405 11.88 -6.99 8.54
N LEU A 406 12.68 -6.56 9.51
CA LEU A 406 12.27 -6.26 10.87
C LEU A 406 12.45 -4.75 11.13
N VAL A 407 11.37 -4.08 11.51
CA VAL A 407 11.32 -2.64 11.78
C VAL A 407 11.37 -2.39 13.29
N LEU A 408 12.40 -1.70 13.75
CA LEU A 408 12.49 -1.18 15.12
C LEU A 408 11.69 0.13 15.20
N LEU A 409 10.51 0.06 15.82
CA LEU A 409 9.52 1.14 15.76
C LEU A 409 9.31 1.82 17.13
N ASP A 410 9.73 3.07 17.26
CA ASP A 410 9.35 3.89 18.44
C ASP A 410 7.99 4.55 18.21
N ASP A 411 7.92 5.28 17.11
CA ASP A 411 6.79 6.11 16.71
C ASP A 411 6.66 6.05 15.19
N ALA A 412 5.48 5.64 14.70
CA ALA A 412 5.26 5.48 13.27
C ALA A 412 5.28 6.81 12.52
N SER A 413 4.86 7.91 13.15
CA SER A 413 4.94 9.22 12.52
C SER A 413 6.39 9.71 12.38
N ASP A 414 7.23 9.57 13.40
CA ASP A 414 8.66 9.93 13.31
C ASP A 414 9.42 8.99 12.37
N TYR A 415 9.21 7.67 12.48
CA TYR A 415 9.86 6.68 11.62
C TYR A 415 9.56 6.97 10.16
N LEU A 416 8.29 7.12 9.78
CA LEU A 416 7.92 7.40 8.41
C LEU A 416 8.25 8.86 8.01
N GLY A 417 8.41 9.78 8.95
CA GLY A 417 8.89 11.14 8.68
C GLY A 417 10.34 11.19 8.17
N ARG A 418 11.09 10.09 8.25
CA ARG A 418 12.48 10.00 7.78
C ARG A 418 12.54 9.35 6.41
N ALA A 419 13.28 9.98 5.51
CA ALA A 419 13.31 9.62 4.09
C ALA A 419 13.79 8.16 3.85
N TRP A 420 14.88 7.76 4.51
CA TRP A 420 15.41 6.38 4.43
C TRP A 420 14.45 5.35 5.04
N CYS A 421 13.95 5.59 6.25
CA CYS A 421 13.00 4.69 6.92
C CYS A 421 11.69 4.54 6.12
N ALA A 422 11.16 5.63 5.54
CA ALA A 422 9.97 5.57 4.69
C ALA A 422 10.21 4.76 3.41
N LEU A 423 11.39 4.88 2.80
CA LEU A 423 11.82 4.09 1.64
C LEU A 423 11.93 2.60 2.01
N GLU A 424 12.59 2.28 3.13
CA GLU A 424 12.72 0.91 3.64
C GLU A 424 11.37 0.30 3.98
N GLY A 425 10.49 1.01 4.67
CA GLY A 425 9.13 0.54 4.98
C GLY A 425 8.29 0.30 3.72
N SER A 426 8.41 1.18 2.72
CA SER A 426 7.72 1.00 1.43
C SER A 426 8.28 -0.19 0.63
N THR A 427 9.59 -0.38 0.67
CA THR A 427 10.27 -1.51 0.01
C THR A 427 9.90 -2.81 0.69
N ALA A 428 9.83 -2.85 2.03
CA ALA A 428 9.42 -4.02 2.80
C ALA A 428 8.05 -4.55 2.36
N LEU A 429 7.09 -3.66 2.14
CA LEU A 429 5.75 -4.03 1.65
C LEU A 429 5.76 -4.66 0.25
N LEU A 430 6.73 -4.32 -0.59
CA LEU A 430 6.87 -4.87 -1.94
C LEU A 430 7.62 -6.18 -1.96
N THR A 431 8.64 -6.30 -1.12
CA THR A 431 9.59 -7.41 -1.17
C THR A 431 9.20 -8.59 -0.29
N THR A 432 8.39 -8.34 0.75
CA THR A 432 7.90 -9.41 1.62
C THR A 432 6.78 -10.15 0.89
N MET A 433 7.14 -11.20 0.14
CA MET A 433 6.19 -12.05 -0.61
C MET A 433 5.05 -12.51 0.31
N ARG A 434 3.87 -11.88 0.16
CA ARG A 434 2.64 -12.14 0.96
C ARG A 434 2.74 -11.85 2.47
N GLY A 435 3.83 -11.26 2.96
CA GLY A 435 4.05 -11.02 4.40
C GLY A 435 4.09 -9.55 4.76
N ARG A 436 3.97 -9.28 6.06
CA ARG A 436 4.13 -7.95 6.66
C ARG A 436 5.58 -7.82 7.15
N PRO A 437 6.18 -6.62 7.18
CA PRO A 437 7.39 -6.43 7.96
C PRO A 437 7.11 -6.80 9.42
N ASP A 438 8.03 -7.49 10.09
CA ASP A 438 7.92 -7.68 11.54
C ASP A 438 8.16 -6.33 12.21
N VAL A 439 7.31 -5.95 13.16
CA VAL A 439 7.44 -4.70 13.89
C VAL A 439 7.80 -5.00 15.34
N LEU A 440 8.91 -4.43 15.79
CA LEU A 440 9.40 -4.55 17.15
C LEU A 440 9.34 -3.17 17.83
N PRO A 441 8.35 -2.92 18.70
CA PRO A 441 8.20 -1.63 19.35
C PRO A 441 9.35 -1.37 20.33
N THR A 442 9.99 -0.21 20.23
CA THR A 442 11.09 0.18 21.14
C THR A 442 10.58 0.90 22.39
N HIS A 443 9.31 1.29 22.44
CA HIS A 443 8.74 2.00 23.58
C HIS A 443 8.26 1.03 24.68
N LEU A 444 8.44 1.45 25.95
CA LEU A 444 8.21 0.62 27.14
C LEU A 444 6.75 0.45 27.55
N THR A 445 5.87 1.34 27.10
CA THR A 445 4.47 1.37 27.50
C THR A 445 3.61 0.87 26.36
N ALA A 446 2.96 -0.28 26.53
CA ALA A 446 1.98 -0.79 25.56
C ALA A 446 1.02 0.34 25.15
N ARG A 447 1.03 0.72 23.87
CA ARG A 447 0.07 1.69 23.33
C ARG A 447 -1.31 1.03 23.36
N TRP A 448 -2.24 1.64 24.08
CA TRP A 448 -3.61 1.15 24.12
C TRP A 448 -4.37 1.66 22.90
N GLY A 449 -4.86 0.73 22.08
CA GLY A 449 -5.63 1.01 20.87
C GLY A 449 -6.28 -0.25 20.31
N PRO A 450 -7.27 -0.14 19.42
CA PRO A 450 -7.91 -1.29 18.80
C PRO A 450 -7.02 -2.01 17.77
N THR A 451 -5.89 -1.40 17.37
CA THR A 451 -4.93 -1.88 16.37
C THR A 451 -3.54 -2.01 17.00
N THR A 452 -2.79 -3.04 16.62
CA THR A 452 -1.39 -3.19 17.05
C THR A 452 -0.50 -2.14 16.35
N ASP A 453 0.71 -1.91 16.85
CA ASP A 453 1.68 -1.03 16.18
C ASP A 453 2.03 -1.53 14.76
N GLU A 454 2.06 -2.85 14.58
CA GLU A 454 2.25 -3.50 13.28
C GLU A 454 1.10 -3.19 12.31
N GLU A 455 -0.15 -3.42 12.74
CA GLU A 455 -1.33 -3.13 11.93
C GLU A 455 -1.44 -1.64 11.58
N SER A 456 -1.08 -0.78 12.54
CA SER A 456 -1.09 0.68 12.36
C SER A 456 -0.01 1.11 11.38
N LEU A 457 1.24 0.64 11.54
CA LEU A 457 2.33 0.94 10.60
C LEU A 457 2.00 0.45 9.20
N GLN A 458 1.47 -0.76 9.07
CA GLN A 458 1.12 -1.34 7.77
C GLN A 458 0.01 -0.54 7.08
N SER A 459 -1.06 -0.19 7.81
CA SER A 459 -2.17 0.62 7.31
C SER A 459 -1.66 1.96 6.76
N VAL A 460 -0.86 2.66 7.57
CA VAL A 460 -0.26 3.95 7.21
C VAL A 460 0.69 3.82 6.02
N LEU A 461 1.55 2.79 5.98
CA LEU A 461 2.46 2.58 4.86
C LEU A 461 1.71 2.33 3.54
N LEU A 462 0.69 1.47 3.56
CA LEU A 462 -0.13 1.19 2.38
C LEU A 462 -0.82 2.45 1.86
N ASP A 463 -1.37 3.25 2.76
CA ASP A 463 -2.01 4.52 2.41
C ASP A 463 -1.03 5.60 1.95
N ARG A 464 0.13 5.68 2.60
CA ARG A 464 1.13 6.69 2.28
C ARG A 464 1.76 6.48 0.91
N ARG A 465 1.78 5.26 0.37
CA ARG A 465 2.19 5.02 -1.02
C ARG A 465 1.31 5.79 -2.01
N LEU A 466 0.01 5.95 -1.74
CA LEU A 466 -0.88 6.82 -2.52
C LEU A 466 -0.37 8.26 -2.48
N VAL A 467 -0.07 8.77 -1.29
CA VAL A 467 0.42 10.14 -1.07
C VAL A 467 1.75 10.39 -1.79
N ILE A 468 2.73 9.48 -1.64
CA ILE A 468 4.04 9.54 -2.31
C ILE A 468 3.85 9.52 -3.82
N TRP A 469 3.03 8.60 -4.34
CA TRP A 469 2.73 8.50 -5.76
C TRP A 469 2.19 9.81 -6.35
N ARG A 470 1.27 10.49 -5.65
CA ARG A 470 0.75 11.80 -6.10
C ARG A 470 1.86 12.86 -6.17
N ALA A 471 2.76 12.90 -5.20
CA ALA A 471 3.86 13.85 -5.20
C ALA A 471 4.88 13.58 -6.32
N LEU A 472 5.18 12.31 -6.58
CA LEU A 472 6.06 11.91 -7.69
C LEU A 472 5.42 12.24 -9.04
N LEU A 473 4.13 11.98 -9.23
CA LEU A 473 3.41 12.39 -10.44
C LEU A 473 3.42 13.90 -10.65
N ASP A 474 3.19 14.70 -9.61
CA ASP A 474 3.28 16.16 -9.70
C ASP A 474 4.66 16.64 -10.16
N THR A 475 5.70 15.91 -9.79
CA THR A 475 7.09 16.20 -10.15
C THR A 475 7.41 15.72 -11.57
N GLU A 476 7.28 14.42 -11.83
CA GLU A 476 7.76 13.77 -13.05
C GLU A 476 6.75 13.87 -14.21
N VAL A 477 5.45 13.88 -13.92
CA VAL A 477 4.39 13.95 -14.95
C VAL A 477 4.05 15.39 -15.29
N PHE A 478 3.94 16.26 -14.29
CA PHE A 478 3.42 17.61 -14.46
C PHE A 478 4.45 18.72 -14.28
N GLY A 479 5.67 18.43 -13.82
CA GLY A 479 6.72 19.44 -13.62
C GLY A 479 6.32 20.56 -12.66
N ARG A 480 5.47 20.26 -11.67
CA ARG A 480 4.91 21.25 -10.73
C ARG A 480 5.88 21.67 -9.64
N GLN A 481 6.88 20.85 -9.36
CA GLN A 481 7.84 21.05 -8.28
C GLN A 481 9.18 20.41 -8.63
N SER A 482 10.24 20.78 -7.91
CA SER A 482 11.53 20.09 -7.99
C SER A 482 11.51 18.81 -7.15
N ARG A 483 12.49 17.93 -7.36
CA ARG A 483 12.69 16.71 -6.53
C ARG A 483 12.84 17.05 -5.05
N ALA A 484 13.62 18.10 -4.73
CA ALA A 484 13.79 18.57 -3.37
C ALA A 484 12.48 19.05 -2.73
N GLU A 485 11.70 19.82 -3.49
CA GLU A 485 10.40 20.31 -3.04
C GLU A 485 9.41 19.16 -2.85
N CYS A 486 9.46 18.13 -3.68
CA CYS A 486 8.67 16.91 -3.54
C CYS A 486 8.94 16.21 -2.20
N LEU A 487 10.20 15.91 -1.87
CA LEU A 487 10.54 15.26 -0.60
C LEU A 487 10.18 16.13 0.61
N ARG A 488 10.44 17.44 0.51
CA ARG A 488 10.06 18.41 1.56
C ARG A 488 8.56 18.42 1.80
N ARG A 489 7.73 18.47 0.75
CA ARG A 489 6.26 18.45 0.86
C ARG A 489 5.70 17.09 1.28
N LEU A 490 6.44 16.01 1.07
CA LEU A 490 6.12 14.70 1.66
C LEU A 490 6.47 14.64 3.16
N GLY A 491 7.13 15.67 3.72
CA GLY A 491 7.59 15.67 5.10
C GLY A 491 8.69 14.65 5.35
N LEU A 492 9.49 14.34 4.33
CA LEU A 492 10.60 13.38 4.42
C LEU A 492 11.88 14.11 4.82
N GLY A 493 12.22 14.01 6.10
CA GLY A 493 13.47 14.51 6.66
C GLY A 493 14.66 13.66 6.25
N MET A 494 15.76 14.33 5.91
CA MET A 494 17.01 13.70 5.48
C MET A 494 18.14 14.13 6.42
N THR A 495 19.00 13.18 6.79
CA THR A 495 20.18 13.48 7.61
C THR A 495 21.26 14.19 6.78
N ASP A 496 21.51 13.71 5.56
CA ASP A 496 22.44 14.31 4.60
C ASP A 496 21.67 14.81 3.37
N PRO A 497 21.72 16.11 3.03
CA PRO A 497 21.15 16.64 1.79
C PRO A 497 21.71 15.99 0.51
N GLY A 498 22.92 15.40 0.57
CA GLY A 498 23.53 14.67 -0.54
C GLY A 498 22.78 13.39 -0.94
N ASP A 499 21.95 12.84 -0.06
CA ASP A 499 21.18 11.62 -0.33
C ASP A 499 19.94 11.88 -1.21
N LEU A 500 19.63 13.14 -1.50
CA LEU A 500 18.35 13.57 -2.07
C LEU A 500 18.00 12.88 -3.38
N ASP A 501 18.92 12.90 -4.33
CA ASP A 501 18.68 12.29 -5.64
C ASP A 501 18.55 10.77 -5.52
N HIS A 502 19.35 10.13 -4.67
CA HIS A 502 19.29 8.69 -4.47
C HIS A 502 17.97 8.24 -3.85
N ILE A 503 17.51 8.90 -2.78
CA ILE A 503 16.23 8.57 -2.15
C ILE A 503 15.09 8.81 -3.14
N TYR A 504 15.12 9.95 -3.84
CA TYR A 504 14.10 10.27 -4.83
C TYR A 504 14.02 9.19 -5.93
N ASP A 505 15.15 8.83 -6.54
CA ASP A 505 15.21 7.82 -7.61
C ASP A 505 14.82 6.41 -7.12
N SER A 506 15.05 6.12 -5.84
CA SER A 506 14.64 4.88 -5.18
C SER A 506 13.15 4.85 -4.84
N LEU A 507 12.51 6.00 -4.61
CA LEU A 507 11.06 6.09 -4.40
C LEU A 507 10.26 5.83 -5.68
N LEU A 508 10.78 6.21 -6.86
CA LEU A 508 10.11 6.06 -8.15
C LEU A 508 9.50 4.66 -8.41
N PRO A 509 10.23 3.54 -8.24
CA PRO A 509 9.69 2.20 -8.46
C PRO A 509 8.84 1.68 -7.31
N VAL A 510 9.08 2.13 -6.07
CA VAL A 510 8.42 1.54 -4.88
C VAL A 510 7.12 2.24 -4.49
N ALA A 511 6.90 3.47 -4.95
CA ALA A 511 5.72 4.24 -4.62
C ALA A 511 4.42 3.73 -5.29
N LEU A 512 4.50 2.84 -6.29
CA LEU A 512 3.35 2.43 -7.09
C LEU A 512 2.24 1.76 -6.24
N PRO A 513 1.07 2.38 -6.07
CA PRO A 513 0.04 1.85 -5.17
C PRO A 513 -0.67 0.60 -5.70
N LEU A 514 -1.20 -0.22 -4.79
CA LEU A 514 -1.78 -1.56 -5.04
C LEU A 514 -3.28 -1.57 -5.41
N GLY A 515 -3.86 -0.48 -5.92
CA GLY A 515 -5.26 -0.46 -6.33
C GLY A 515 -6.25 -0.19 -5.19
N ARG A 516 -5.91 0.67 -4.21
CA ARG A 516 -6.81 0.96 -3.08
C ARG A 516 -7.93 1.93 -3.50
N MET A 517 -9.17 1.55 -3.22
CA MET A 517 -10.34 2.40 -3.42
C MET A 517 -11.03 2.71 -2.09
N SER A 518 -11.57 3.92 -1.99
CA SER A 518 -12.41 4.36 -0.86
C SER A 518 -13.78 4.78 -1.40
N PRO A 519 -14.89 4.57 -0.67
CA PRO A 519 -16.18 5.18 -0.99
C PRO A 519 -16.11 6.71 -1.13
N ASN A 520 -15.10 7.31 -0.49
CA ASN A 520 -14.80 8.73 -0.52
C ASN A 520 -13.74 9.10 -1.56
N ALA A 521 -13.37 8.18 -2.45
CA ALA A 521 -12.51 8.49 -3.58
C ALA A 521 -13.22 9.49 -4.51
N LEU A 522 -12.47 10.47 -4.99
CA LEU A 522 -12.90 11.44 -5.97
C LEU A 522 -12.80 10.83 -7.38
N VAL A 523 -13.92 10.72 -8.06
CA VAL A 523 -13.99 10.27 -9.44
C VAL A 523 -13.98 11.48 -10.39
N THR A 524 -12.99 11.53 -11.29
CA THR A 524 -12.85 12.57 -12.32
C THR A 524 -12.53 11.96 -13.69
N GLY A 525 -12.49 12.80 -14.73
CA GLY A 525 -12.28 12.40 -16.12
C GLY A 525 -13.59 12.18 -16.86
N VAL A 526 -13.67 11.09 -17.61
CA VAL A 526 -14.84 10.70 -18.40
C VAL A 526 -15.34 9.35 -17.93
N VAL A 527 -16.65 9.23 -17.71
CA VAL A 527 -17.35 7.94 -17.66
C VAL A 527 -17.85 7.64 -19.07
N PRO A 528 -17.19 6.76 -19.83
CA PRO A 528 -17.66 6.40 -21.16
C PRO A 528 -18.91 5.52 -21.04
N LEU A 529 -19.97 5.88 -21.76
CA LEU A 529 -21.26 5.18 -21.78
C LEU A 529 -21.43 4.47 -23.13
N PRO A 530 -21.52 3.14 -23.16
CA PRO A 530 -21.66 2.40 -24.41
C PRO A 530 -23.02 2.64 -25.04
N VAL A 531 -22.99 2.78 -26.36
CA VAL A 531 -24.16 2.91 -27.22
C VAL A 531 -24.40 1.57 -27.93
N HIS A 532 -25.59 1.00 -27.80
CA HIS A 532 -25.95 -0.22 -28.51
C HIS A 532 -25.99 0.04 -30.03
N PRO A 533 -25.36 -0.81 -30.85
CA PRO A 533 -25.09 -0.50 -32.26
C PRO A 533 -26.36 -0.38 -33.11
N GLU A 534 -27.41 -1.15 -32.79
CA GLU A 534 -28.64 -1.18 -33.60
C GLU A 534 -29.72 -0.21 -33.10
N SER A 535 -29.87 -0.07 -31.79
CA SER A 535 -30.95 0.71 -31.18
C SER A 535 -30.55 2.14 -30.84
N GLY A 536 -29.25 2.41 -30.75
CA GLY A 536 -28.74 3.70 -30.28
C GLY A 536 -28.92 3.91 -28.77
N ASP A 537 -29.36 2.89 -28.04
CA ASP A 537 -29.60 2.98 -26.60
C ASP A 537 -28.29 3.14 -25.82
N LEU A 538 -28.35 3.98 -24.78
CA LEU A 538 -27.27 4.22 -23.83
C LEU A 538 -27.43 3.40 -22.58
N PHE A 539 -26.33 2.85 -22.07
CA PHE A 539 -26.31 2.01 -20.88
C PHE A 539 -25.63 2.75 -19.73
N PHE A 540 -26.32 2.79 -18.57
CA PHE A 540 -25.86 3.43 -17.34
C PHE A 540 -25.75 2.41 -16.19
N PRO A 541 -24.78 2.55 -15.29
CA PRO A 541 -24.66 1.66 -14.12
C PRO A 541 -25.78 1.94 -13.10
N TRP A 542 -26.35 0.89 -12.49
CA TRP A 542 -27.39 1.03 -11.45
C TRP A 542 -26.84 1.55 -10.11
N PRO A 543 -27.58 2.34 -9.29
CA PRO A 543 -27.04 2.98 -8.08
C PRO A 543 -26.74 1.99 -6.95
N GLU A 544 -27.49 0.89 -6.91
CA GLU A 544 -27.30 -0.21 -5.96
C GLU A 544 -26.34 -1.26 -6.50
N TYR A 545 -25.53 -0.92 -7.51
CA TYR A 545 -24.46 -1.78 -7.95
C TYR A 545 -23.53 -2.05 -6.77
N ARG A 546 -23.67 -3.24 -6.18
CA ARG A 546 -22.71 -3.81 -5.27
C ARG A 546 -22.08 -5.00 -5.97
N PRO A 547 -20.75 -5.08 -6.07
CA PRO A 547 -20.08 -6.32 -6.38
C PRO A 547 -20.12 -7.22 -5.13
N THR A 548 -21.31 -7.55 -4.62
CA THR A 548 -21.47 -8.47 -3.47
C THR A 548 -21.06 -9.89 -3.82
N VAL A 549 -20.91 -10.18 -5.11
CA VAL A 549 -20.31 -11.41 -5.60
C VAL A 549 -19.21 -10.96 -6.55
N PRO A 550 -17.92 -11.13 -6.19
CA PRO A 550 -16.87 -11.21 -7.20
C PRO A 550 -17.39 -12.15 -8.28
N LEU A 551 -17.07 -11.94 -9.55
CA LEU A 551 -17.40 -12.90 -10.62
C LEU A 551 -16.66 -14.27 -10.45
N ASP A 552 -16.39 -14.69 -9.22
CA ASP A 552 -15.51 -15.79 -8.82
C ASP A 552 -16.31 -17.02 -8.38
N GLY A 553 -17.37 -17.31 -9.12
CA GLY A 553 -17.79 -18.70 -9.33
C GLY A 553 -16.99 -19.42 -10.41
N ARG A 554 -15.95 -18.78 -10.97
CA ARG A 554 -15.33 -18.94 -12.31
C ARG A 554 -15.91 -17.92 -13.29
N ARG A 555 -15.23 -16.78 -13.41
CA ARG A 555 -15.32 -15.93 -14.61
C ARG A 555 -15.20 -16.87 -15.82
N PRO A 556 -16.12 -16.84 -16.79
CA PRO A 556 -15.74 -17.23 -18.14
C PRO A 556 -14.90 -16.06 -18.67
N VAL A 557 -13.73 -15.80 -18.08
CA VAL A 557 -12.77 -14.90 -18.72
C VAL A 557 -11.90 -15.80 -19.57
N ARG A 558 -11.90 -15.49 -20.87
CA ARG A 558 -10.96 -16.11 -21.78
C ARG A 558 -9.71 -15.26 -21.76
N VAL A 559 -8.66 -15.75 -21.10
CA VAL A 559 -7.32 -15.17 -21.22
C VAL A 559 -6.92 -15.27 -22.69
N LEU A 560 -6.66 -14.11 -23.31
CA LEU A 560 -6.28 -14.04 -24.72
C LEU A 560 -4.76 -14.11 -24.89
N GLY A 561 -4.00 -13.68 -23.88
CA GLY A 561 -2.55 -13.71 -23.90
C GLY A 561 -1.95 -12.71 -22.90
N SER A 562 -0.74 -12.26 -23.22
CA SER A 562 -0.05 -11.18 -22.52
C SER A 562 0.31 -10.10 -23.54
N VAL A 563 0.27 -8.84 -23.13
CA VAL A 563 0.88 -7.74 -23.88
C VAL A 563 1.97 -7.13 -23.00
N ASP A 564 3.14 -6.84 -23.57
CA ASP A 564 4.22 -6.19 -22.83
C ASP A 564 3.90 -4.70 -22.64
N TRP A 565 3.51 -4.37 -21.42
CA TRP A 565 3.22 -3.00 -20.99
C TRP A 565 4.18 -2.55 -19.90
N THR A 566 5.32 -3.22 -19.81
CA THR A 566 6.40 -2.91 -18.88
C THR A 566 6.85 -1.48 -19.14
N GLY A 567 6.47 -0.58 -18.23
CA GLY A 567 6.81 0.84 -18.28
C GLY A 567 5.62 1.79 -18.42
N ALA A 568 4.39 1.30 -18.63
CA ALA A 568 3.20 2.17 -18.63
C ALA A 568 3.02 2.97 -17.32
N LEU A 569 3.63 2.48 -16.24
CA LEU A 569 3.66 3.08 -14.91
C LEU A 569 5.07 3.52 -14.48
N ASP A 570 6.07 3.46 -15.37
CA ASP A 570 7.45 3.83 -15.05
C ASP A 570 7.67 5.34 -15.19
N LEU A 571 7.88 6.00 -14.05
CA LEU A 571 8.18 7.42 -13.97
C LEU A 571 9.61 7.78 -14.42
N ARG A 572 10.53 6.80 -14.51
CA ARG A 572 11.91 7.04 -14.95
C ARG A 572 12.01 7.21 -16.46
N ARG A 573 10.99 6.80 -17.22
CA ARG A 573 11.02 6.90 -18.68
C ARG A 573 11.07 8.37 -19.10
N PRO A 574 12.08 8.80 -19.88
CA PRO A 574 12.17 10.17 -20.34
C PRO A 574 10.95 10.52 -21.18
N ARG A 575 10.26 11.58 -20.77
CA ARG A 575 9.10 12.12 -21.50
C ARG A 575 9.55 13.07 -22.59
N ARG A 576 8.76 13.14 -23.66
CA ARG A 576 8.95 14.18 -24.67
C ARG A 576 8.82 15.55 -24.01
N PRO A 577 9.85 16.41 -24.08
CA PRO A 577 9.79 17.74 -23.49
C PRO A 577 8.59 18.52 -24.00
N GLY A 578 7.76 19.05 -23.09
CA GLY A 578 6.58 19.83 -23.44
C GLY A 578 5.33 19.04 -23.79
N ALA A 579 5.30 17.71 -23.58
CA ALA A 579 4.07 16.94 -23.67
C ALA A 579 3.06 17.43 -22.62
N THR A 580 1.97 18.06 -23.07
CA THR A 580 0.84 18.41 -22.20
C THR A 580 0.12 17.13 -21.76
N ALA A 581 -0.48 17.14 -20.57
CA ALA A 581 -1.35 16.06 -20.12
C ALA A 581 -2.37 15.75 -21.23
N PRO A 582 -2.54 14.47 -21.64
CA PRO A 582 -3.50 14.12 -22.67
C PRO A 582 -4.91 14.48 -22.17
N PRO A 583 -5.77 15.06 -23.03
CA PRO A 583 -7.16 15.32 -22.67
C PRO A 583 -7.84 14.03 -22.21
N TYR A 584 -8.73 14.14 -21.22
CA TYR A 584 -9.57 13.03 -20.73
C TYR A 584 -10.45 12.38 -21.80
N TRP A 585 -10.53 13.01 -22.96
CA TRP A 585 -11.15 12.49 -24.15
C TRP A 585 -10.32 12.87 -25.37
N GLN A 586 -9.88 11.85 -26.11
CA GLN A 586 -9.31 12.04 -27.44
C GLN A 586 -10.30 11.50 -28.47
N PRO A 587 -10.86 12.37 -29.34
CA PRO A 587 -11.62 11.90 -30.49
C PRO A 587 -10.71 11.13 -31.44
N PRO A 588 -11.27 10.33 -32.37
CA PRO A 588 -10.49 9.55 -33.33
C PRO A 588 -9.45 10.42 -34.02
N THR A 589 -8.19 10.00 -33.97
CA THR A 589 -7.14 10.61 -34.79
C THR A 589 -7.45 10.32 -36.26
N PRO A 590 -7.57 11.33 -37.14
CA PRO A 590 -7.90 11.13 -38.56
C PRO A 590 -6.93 10.20 -39.31
N ALA A 591 -5.71 10.02 -38.79
CA ALA A 591 -4.69 9.14 -39.36
C ALA A 591 -5.11 7.65 -39.41
N GLY A 592 -6.10 7.22 -38.62
CA GLY A 592 -6.69 5.88 -38.69
C GLY A 592 -7.73 5.70 -39.80
N ALA A 593 -8.35 6.78 -40.28
CA ALA A 593 -9.45 6.72 -41.26
C ALA A 593 -9.02 6.23 -42.66
N ALA A 594 -7.71 6.18 -42.94
CA ALA A 594 -7.14 5.68 -44.19
C ALA A 594 -6.65 4.22 -44.12
N ARG A 595 -6.62 3.59 -42.94
CA ARG A 595 -6.29 2.17 -42.80
C ARG A 595 -7.56 1.35 -43.10
N GLY A 596 -7.43 0.32 -43.94
CA GLY A 596 -8.56 -0.39 -44.54
C GLY A 596 -9.66 -0.80 -43.55
N ARG A 597 -10.93 -0.70 -43.98
CA ARG A 597 -12.18 -0.93 -43.22
C ARG A 597 -12.37 -2.33 -42.59
N SER A 598 -11.33 -3.16 -42.47
CA SER A 598 -11.49 -4.56 -42.06
C SER A 598 -11.37 -4.82 -40.56
N ALA A 599 -10.72 -3.93 -39.79
CA ALA A 599 -10.54 -4.13 -38.36
C ALA A 599 -11.68 -3.45 -37.55
N PRO A 600 -12.20 -4.10 -36.50
CA PRO A 600 -13.25 -3.51 -35.67
C PRO A 600 -12.73 -2.28 -34.92
N SER A 601 -13.58 -1.27 -34.85
CA SER A 601 -13.36 -0.04 -34.09
C SER A 601 -13.35 -0.31 -32.58
N CYS A 602 -12.37 0.24 -31.87
CA CYS A 602 -12.17 0.03 -30.44
C CYS A 602 -12.21 1.35 -29.66
N HIS A 603 -12.96 1.37 -28.57
CA HIS A 603 -12.80 2.39 -27.53
C HIS A 603 -11.87 1.87 -26.44
N LEU A 604 -10.88 2.67 -26.04
CA LEU A 604 -10.00 2.38 -24.92
C LEU A 604 -10.41 3.25 -23.72
N ALA A 605 -10.83 2.60 -22.64
CA ALA A 605 -11.21 3.24 -21.38
C ALA A 605 -10.12 2.98 -20.33
N VAL A 606 -9.30 3.98 -20.04
CA VAL A 606 -8.28 3.92 -18.99
C VAL A 606 -8.94 4.15 -17.63
N VAL A 607 -8.73 3.24 -16.68
CA VAL A 607 -9.11 3.41 -15.27
C VAL A 607 -7.84 3.52 -14.45
N ALA A 608 -7.69 4.62 -13.73
CA ALA A 608 -6.47 4.93 -12.98
C ALA A 608 -6.80 5.38 -11.56
N GLU A 609 -5.82 5.31 -10.66
CA GLU A 609 -5.99 5.73 -9.27
C GLU A 609 -6.02 7.24 -9.11
N CYS A 610 -5.56 8.01 -10.08
CA CYS A 610 -5.66 9.47 -10.04
C CYS A 610 -5.46 10.08 -11.43
N GLU A 611 -5.69 11.38 -11.57
CA GLU A 611 -5.52 12.06 -12.87
C GLU A 611 -4.07 12.04 -13.38
N GLY A 612 -3.08 12.04 -12.48
CA GLY A 612 -1.67 11.94 -12.88
C GLY A 612 -1.33 10.58 -13.46
N GLU A 613 -1.82 9.52 -12.85
CA GLU A 613 -1.68 8.15 -13.36
C GLU A 613 -2.47 7.99 -14.66
N ALA A 614 -3.69 8.52 -14.74
CA ALA A 614 -4.49 8.51 -15.97
C ALA A 614 -3.77 9.20 -17.14
N ALA A 615 -3.16 10.37 -16.88
CA ALA A 615 -2.37 11.11 -17.85
C ALA A 615 -1.11 10.34 -18.27
N LEU A 616 -0.41 9.71 -17.31
CA LEU A 616 0.76 8.86 -17.57
C LEU A 616 0.41 7.68 -18.47
N VAL A 617 -0.60 6.90 -18.08
CA VAL A 617 -1.03 5.72 -18.82
C VAL A 617 -1.56 6.10 -20.20
N THR A 618 -2.39 7.14 -20.32
CA THR A 618 -2.93 7.58 -21.61
C THR A 618 -1.85 8.07 -22.56
N ALA A 619 -0.82 8.76 -22.06
CA ALA A 619 0.33 9.17 -22.85
C ALA A 619 1.10 7.94 -23.37
N TRP A 620 1.35 6.96 -22.49
CA TRP A 620 1.98 5.70 -22.87
C TRP A 620 1.18 4.96 -23.94
N VAL A 621 -0.11 4.72 -23.69
CA VAL A 621 -1.04 4.09 -24.64
C VAL A 621 -0.96 4.75 -26.02
N SER A 622 -0.94 6.09 -26.05
CA SER A 622 -0.89 6.84 -27.30
C SER A 622 0.39 6.62 -28.10
N GLU A 623 1.51 6.39 -27.41
CA GLU A 623 2.80 6.05 -28.05
C GLU A 623 2.83 4.60 -28.58
N HIS A 624 1.96 3.72 -28.08
CA HIS A 624 1.96 2.28 -28.38
C HIS A 624 0.68 1.80 -29.10
N TYR A 625 -0.15 2.70 -29.65
CA TYR A 625 -1.38 2.32 -30.37
C TYR A 625 -1.13 1.29 -31.46
N ALA A 626 -0.11 1.47 -32.30
CA ALA A 626 0.14 0.58 -33.43
C ALA A 626 0.50 -0.85 -32.99
N GLU A 627 1.11 -1.02 -31.83
CA GLU A 627 1.41 -2.32 -31.25
C GLU A 627 0.15 -2.97 -30.69
N LEU A 628 -0.64 -2.20 -29.92
CA LEU A 628 -1.91 -2.65 -29.37
C LEU A 628 -2.90 -3.07 -30.46
N GLU A 629 -3.06 -2.24 -31.50
CA GLU A 629 -3.91 -2.50 -32.67
C GLU A 629 -3.50 -3.80 -33.37
N ARG A 630 -2.20 -4.04 -33.51
CA ARG A 630 -1.66 -5.25 -34.14
C ARG A 630 -1.88 -6.49 -33.27
N ALA A 631 -1.61 -6.38 -31.97
CA ALA A 631 -1.76 -7.49 -31.02
C ALA A 631 -3.21 -7.96 -30.91
N LEU A 632 -4.16 -7.02 -30.96
CA LEU A 632 -5.58 -7.29 -30.77
C LEU A 632 -6.39 -7.37 -32.07
N GLY A 633 -5.80 -7.03 -33.21
CA GLY A 633 -6.49 -7.03 -34.51
C GLY A 633 -7.65 -6.03 -34.57
N LEU A 634 -7.50 -4.85 -33.97
CA LEU A 634 -8.51 -3.79 -33.87
C LEU A 634 -7.95 -2.42 -34.24
N THR A 635 -8.80 -1.40 -34.35
CA THR A 635 -8.40 -0.01 -34.60
C THR A 635 -8.89 0.89 -33.46
N VAL A 636 -7.98 1.59 -32.77
CA VAL A 636 -8.37 2.47 -31.66
C VAL A 636 -8.97 3.75 -32.22
N VAL A 637 -10.28 3.94 -32.02
CA VAL A 637 -11.02 5.10 -32.54
C VAL A 637 -11.29 6.17 -31.49
N SER A 638 -11.11 5.87 -30.22
CA SER A 638 -11.22 6.87 -29.16
C SER A 638 -10.60 6.36 -27.87
N VAL A 639 -10.11 7.31 -27.07
CA VAL A 639 -9.58 7.03 -25.73
C VAL A 639 -10.24 7.96 -24.73
N SER A 640 -10.66 7.37 -23.62
CA SER A 640 -11.12 8.08 -22.44
C SER A 640 -10.32 7.63 -21.23
N TRP A 641 -10.29 8.45 -20.19
CA TRP A 641 -9.81 8.00 -18.90
C TRP A 641 -10.75 8.42 -17.77
N THR A 642 -10.85 7.55 -16.77
CA THR A 642 -11.55 7.76 -15.49
C THR A 642 -10.53 7.61 -14.37
N ALA A 643 -10.37 8.65 -13.55
CA ALA A 643 -9.53 8.60 -12.36
C ALA A 643 -10.40 8.35 -11.12
N VAL A 644 -9.94 7.51 -10.20
CA VAL A 644 -10.61 7.17 -8.95
C VAL A 644 -9.68 7.48 -7.77
N ASP A 645 -9.62 8.75 -7.41
CA ASP A 645 -8.61 9.33 -6.53
C ASP A 645 -9.00 9.21 -5.05
N ALA A 646 -8.46 8.19 -4.39
CA ALA A 646 -8.63 8.00 -2.95
C ALA A 646 -7.98 9.13 -2.14
N VAL A 647 -7.00 9.85 -2.69
CA VAL A 647 -6.23 10.89 -2.01
C VAL A 647 -5.98 12.07 -2.96
N PRO A 648 -6.98 12.93 -3.22
CA PRO A 648 -6.92 13.95 -4.27
C PRO A 648 -6.15 15.21 -3.85
N VAL A 649 -4.88 14.99 -3.49
CA VAL A 649 -3.95 16.00 -2.93
C VAL A 649 -3.00 16.58 -3.96
N GLY A 650 -2.80 15.87 -5.07
CA GLY A 650 -1.91 16.29 -6.15
C GLY A 650 -2.56 17.27 -7.12
N HIS A 651 -1.83 17.56 -8.19
CA HIS A 651 -2.37 18.29 -9.32
C HIS A 651 -3.53 17.50 -9.94
N LEU A 652 -4.65 18.20 -10.12
CA LEU A 652 -5.83 17.74 -10.84
C LEU A 652 -5.91 18.59 -12.11
N PRO A 653 -5.27 18.19 -13.22
CA PRO A 653 -5.28 18.96 -14.46
C PRO A 653 -6.70 19.27 -14.97
N TYR A 654 -7.69 18.44 -14.63
CA TYR A 654 -9.08 18.64 -15.01
C TYR A 654 -9.99 18.82 -13.81
N GLY A 655 -9.90 17.95 -12.80
CA GLY A 655 -10.69 18.04 -11.58
C GLY A 655 -12.20 17.95 -11.79
N ARG A 656 -12.65 17.50 -12.97
CA ARG A 656 -14.04 17.50 -13.46
C ARG A 656 -14.47 16.11 -13.85
N LEU A 657 -15.77 15.84 -13.85
CA LEU A 657 -16.33 14.59 -14.32
C LEU A 657 -17.29 14.85 -15.48
N ARG A 658 -17.17 14.08 -16.55
CA ARG A 658 -18.12 14.08 -17.67
C ARG A 658 -18.61 12.66 -17.89
N ALA A 659 -19.82 12.46 -18.40
CA ALA A 659 -20.11 11.22 -19.11
C ALA A 659 -20.27 11.50 -20.59
N ARG A 660 -19.98 10.47 -21.39
CA ARG A 660 -19.96 10.61 -22.83
C ARG A 660 -20.46 9.34 -23.49
N ALA A 661 -21.42 9.50 -24.39
CA ALA A 661 -21.83 8.43 -25.30
C ALA A 661 -20.65 8.04 -26.19
N VAL A 662 -20.38 6.73 -26.28
CA VAL A 662 -19.29 6.19 -27.10
C VAL A 662 -19.81 5.08 -28.00
N ARG A 663 -19.60 5.26 -29.30
CA ARG A 663 -19.89 4.26 -30.34
C ARG A 663 -18.56 3.60 -30.77
N ALA A 664 -18.41 2.32 -30.45
CA ALA A 664 -17.28 1.49 -30.86
C ALA A 664 -17.73 0.02 -30.89
N GLU A 665 -17.16 -0.77 -31.80
CA GLU A 665 -17.48 -2.20 -31.94
C GLU A 665 -16.84 -3.07 -30.84
N VAL A 666 -15.70 -2.63 -30.28
CA VAL A 666 -14.98 -3.31 -29.20
C VAL A 666 -14.64 -2.31 -28.10
N TRP A 667 -14.67 -2.76 -26.86
CA TRP A 667 -14.26 -1.98 -25.69
C TRP A 667 -13.07 -2.63 -25.02
N LEU A 668 -12.04 -1.83 -24.73
CA LEU A 668 -10.88 -2.25 -23.94
C LEU A 668 -10.81 -1.41 -22.67
N VAL A 669 -11.01 -2.04 -21.51
CA VAL A 669 -10.81 -1.42 -20.19
C VAL A 669 -9.39 -1.70 -19.72
N LEU A 670 -8.62 -0.65 -19.47
CA LEU A 670 -7.19 -0.72 -19.22
C LEU A 670 -6.84 -0.04 -17.89
N GLY A 671 -6.01 -0.66 -17.06
CA GLY A 671 -5.58 -0.10 -15.78
C GLY A 671 -4.79 -1.11 -14.96
N LYS A 672 -4.52 -0.82 -13.70
CA LYS A 672 -3.95 -1.82 -12.77
C LYS A 672 -4.96 -2.93 -12.52
N ALA A 673 -4.50 -4.17 -12.31
CA ALA A 673 -5.31 -5.36 -12.09
C ALA A 673 -6.36 -5.12 -11.00
N GLY A 674 -5.92 -4.54 -9.87
CA GLY A 674 -6.81 -4.16 -8.78
C GLY A 674 -7.96 -3.26 -9.22
N LEU A 675 -7.70 -2.24 -10.06
CA LEU A 675 -8.71 -1.29 -10.54
C LEU A 675 -9.61 -1.83 -11.66
N VAL A 676 -9.03 -2.55 -12.62
CA VAL A 676 -9.75 -3.19 -13.73
C VAL A 676 -10.74 -4.21 -13.17
N THR A 677 -10.36 -4.91 -12.11
CA THR A 677 -11.21 -5.86 -11.41
C THR A 677 -12.07 -5.24 -10.32
N HIS A 678 -12.00 -3.92 -10.05
CA HIS A 678 -12.82 -3.24 -9.05
C HIS A 678 -14.15 -2.71 -9.61
N GLU A 679 -14.97 -2.06 -8.77
CA GLU A 679 -16.32 -1.59 -9.09
C GLU A 679 -16.39 -0.75 -10.37
N VAL A 680 -15.50 0.24 -10.56
CA VAL A 680 -15.54 1.13 -11.74
C VAL A 680 -15.13 0.40 -13.01
N GLY A 681 -13.99 -0.32 -13.00
CA GLY A 681 -13.53 -1.10 -14.14
C GLY A 681 -14.52 -2.23 -14.53
N GLN A 682 -15.09 -2.90 -13.52
CA GLN A 682 -16.15 -3.88 -13.74
C GLN A 682 -17.43 -3.25 -14.26
N ALA A 683 -17.84 -2.10 -13.73
CA ALA A 683 -19.04 -1.41 -14.21
C ALA A 683 -18.90 -1.07 -15.69
N LEU A 684 -17.75 -0.49 -16.12
CA LEU A 684 -17.49 -0.21 -17.53
C LEU A 684 -17.54 -1.47 -18.41
N SER A 685 -16.86 -2.54 -17.98
CA SER A 685 -16.84 -3.81 -18.71
C SER A 685 -18.25 -4.43 -18.84
N ARG A 686 -19.05 -4.36 -17.77
CA ARG A 686 -20.43 -4.86 -17.75
C ARG A 686 -21.36 -4.00 -18.61
N LEU A 687 -21.21 -2.69 -18.61
CA LEU A 687 -22.01 -1.80 -19.46
C LEU A 687 -21.78 -2.12 -20.94
N ALA A 688 -20.52 -2.31 -21.35
CA ALA A 688 -20.19 -2.70 -22.73
C ALA A 688 -20.82 -4.05 -23.07
N TYR A 689 -20.68 -5.03 -22.17
CA TYR A 689 -21.30 -6.35 -22.31
C TYR A 689 -22.83 -6.29 -22.41
N GLN A 690 -23.51 -5.50 -21.58
CA GLN A 690 -24.97 -5.33 -21.60
C GLN A 690 -25.45 -4.60 -22.87
N ALA A 691 -24.63 -3.71 -23.41
CA ALA A 691 -24.81 -3.12 -24.74
C ALA A 691 -24.49 -4.09 -25.88
N ARG A 692 -24.24 -5.37 -25.59
CA ARG A 692 -23.89 -6.45 -26.53
C ARG A 692 -22.59 -6.19 -27.31
N LEU A 693 -21.65 -5.47 -26.69
CA LEU A 693 -20.34 -5.19 -27.26
C LEU A 693 -19.28 -6.10 -26.63
N PRO A 694 -18.36 -6.67 -27.42
CA PRO A 694 -17.15 -7.31 -26.91
C PRO A 694 -16.38 -6.40 -25.95
N SER A 695 -16.08 -6.92 -24.75
CA SER A 695 -15.31 -6.22 -23.73
C SER A 695 -14.03 -6.99 -23.40
N LEU A 696 -12.91 -6.31 -23.54
CA LEU A 696 -11.57 -6.74 -23.21
C LEU A 696 -11.09 -5.98 -21.98
N THR A 697 -10.23 -6.62 -21.20
CA THR A 697 -9.55 -6.04 -20.05
C THR A 697 -8.04 -6.21 -20.18
N LEU A 698 -7.27 -5.16 -19.89
CA LEU A 698 -5.80 -5.20 -19.85
C LEU A 698 -5.28 -4.69 -18.50
N ALA A 699 -4.61 -5.57 -17.75
CA ALA A 699 -3.93 -5.24 -16.50
C ALA A 699 -2.48 -4.77 -16.76
N LEU A 700 -2.09 -3.62 -16.20
CA LEU A 700 -0.78 -3.00 -16.49
C LEU A 700 0.36 -3.45 -15.57
N ASP A 701 0.01 -4.00 -14.41
CA ASP A 701 0.90 -4.44 -13.33
C ASP A 701 1.03 -5.97 -13.27
N GLU A 702 0.50 -6.67 -14.27
CA GLU A 702 0.69 -8.10 -14.50
C GLU A 702 1.57 -8.32 -15.72
N ASP A 703 2.60 -9.16 -15.58
CA ASP A 703 3.56 -9.52 -16.63
C ASP A 703 3.03 -10.65 -17.54
N GLN A 704 2.13 -11.48 -17.01
CA GLN A 704 1.54 -12.63 -17.70
C GLN A 704 0.03 -12.66 -17.59
N HIS A 705 -0.64 -13.16 -18.64
CA HIS A 705 -2.10 -13.32 -18.67
C HIS A 705 -2.89 -12.04 -18.44
N ASN A 706 -2.24 -10.89 -18.67
CA ASN A 706 -2.77 -9.58 -18.37
C ASN A 706 -3.84 -9.10 -19.37
N LEU A 707 -4.05 -9.84 -20.47
CA LEU A 707 -5.09 -9.58 -21.45
C LEU A 707 -6.19 -10.64 -21.40
N ALA A 708 -7.40 -10.19 -21.15
CA ALA A 708 -8.56 -11.03 -20.94
C ALA A 708 -9.77 -10.53 -21.73
N GLN A 709 -10.60 -11.46 -22.20
CA GLN A 709 -11.93 -11.18 -22.74
C GLN A 709 -12.99 -11.63 -21.74
N LEU A 710 -13.96 -10.76 -21.47
CA LEU A 710 -15.16 -11.16 -20.73
C LEU A 710 -16.02 -12.04 -21.65
N THR A 711 -16.13 -13.34 -21.32
CA THR A 711 -16.97 -14.30 -22.05
C THR A 711 -18.13 -14.78 -21.18
N GLY A 712 -19.21 -15.25 -21.81
CA GLY A 712 -20.30 -15.98 -21.14
C GLY A 712 -21.68 -15.36 -21.26
N ASP A 713 -22.70 -16.22 -21.16
CA ASP A 713 -24.12 -15.90 -20.99
C ASP A 713 -24.45 -15.68 -19.51
N VAL A 714 -23.79 -14.72 -18.86
CA VAL A 714 -24.29 -14.29 -17.56
C VAL A 714 -25.50 -13.43 -17.88
N ALA A 715 -26.66 -14.05 -18.06
CA ALA A 715 -27.92 -13.36 -17.87
C ALA A 715 -28.02 -13.10 -16.36
N PRO A 716 -27.67 -11.91 -15.84
CA PRO A 716 -27.97 -11.63 -14.46
C PRO A 716 -29.48 -11.74 -14.30
N LYS A 717 -29.95 -12.40 -13.24
CA LYS A 717 -31.38 -12.48 -12.92
C LYS A 717 -32.02 -11.10 -12.70
N ALA A 718 -31.23 -10.02 -12.65
CA ALA A 718 -31.68 -8.63 -12.57
C ALA A 718 -30.82 -7.71 -13.47
N PRO A 719 -31.39 -6.68 -14.10
CA PRO A 719 -30.63 -5.69 -14.85
C PRO A 719 -29.69 -4.92 -13.92
N HIS A 720 -28.39 -4.90 -14.24
CA HIS A 720 -27.38 -4.09 -13.54
C HIS A 720 -27.19 -2.70 -14.18
N SER A 721 -27.97 -2.39 -15.21
CA SER A 721 -27.89 -1.13 -15.93
C SER A 721 -29.27 -0.54 -16.17
N ALA A 722 -29.36 0.80 -16.14
CA ALA A 722 -30.46 1.53 -16.72
C ALA A 722 -30.21 1.74 -18.23
N VAL A 723 -31.29 1.78 -19.02
CA VAL A 723 -31.24 2.00 -20.47
C VAL A 723 -31.95 3.32 -20.80
N LEU A 724 -31.28 4.17 -21.56
CA LEU A 724 -31.82 5.43 -22.04
C LEU A 724 -31.81 5.46 -23.56
N GLY A 725 -32.97 5.61 -24.19
CA GLY A 725 -33.06 5.85 -25.62
C GLY A 725 -32.75 7.31 -25.96
N GLY A 726 -31.97 7.54 -27.02
CA GLY A 726 -31.68 8.88 -27.55
C GLY A 726 -30.20 9.29 -27.48
N GLU A 727 -29.88 10.46 -28.05
CA GLU A 727 -28.55 11.06 -27.93
C GLU A 727 -28.44 11.85 -26.61
N LEU A 728 -27.34 11.64 -25.89
CA LEU A 728 -27.05 12.34 -24.65
C LEU A 728 -26.17 13.55 -24.96
N GLU A 729 -26.68 14.75 -24.69
CA GLU A 729 -25.85 15.94 -24.66
C GLU A 729 -24.73 15.76 -23.63
N PRO A 730 -23.47 16.12 -23.93
CA PRO A 730 -22.38 16.01 -22.97
C PRO A 730 -22.71 16.82 -21.70
N HIS A 731 -22.84 16.14 -20.57
CA HIS A 731 -22.96 16.81 -19.28
C HIS A 731 -21.64 16.73 -18.54
N GLU A 732 -21.36 17.83 -17.86
CA GLU A 732 -20.15 18.02 -17.08
C GLU A 732 -20.55 18.40 -15.68
N HIS A 733 -20.13 17.58 -14.72
CA HIS A 733 -20.12 17.98 -13.35
C HIS A 733 -18.92 18.92 -13.16
N PRO A 734 -19.13 20.14 -12.59
CA PRO A 734 -18.09 21.18 -12.51
C PRO A 734 -16.88 20.75 -11.67
N ALA A 735 -17.04 19.69 -10.88
CA ALA A 735 -15.97 18.98 -10.21
C ALA A 735 -16.10 17.47 -10.39
N GLY A 736 -15.17 16.70 -9.81
CA GLY A 736 -15.37 15.26 -9.62
C GLY A 736 -16.57 14.94 -8.72
N LEU A 737 -16.91 13.65 -8.61
CA LEU A 737 -17.92 13.14 -7.68
C LEU A 737 -17.28 12.17 -6.69
N LEU A 738 -17.82 12.08 -5.46
CA LEU A 738 -17.44 10.94 -4.61
C LEU A 738 -17.94 9.65 -5.25
N HIS A 739 -17.11 8.61 -5.25
CA HIS A 739 -17.40 7.31 -5.86
C HIS A 739 -18.79 6.77 -5.46
N ARG A 740 -19.13 6.82 -4.16
CA ARG A 740 -20.44 6.39 -3.64
C ARG A 740 -21.67 7.17 -4.18
N HIS A 741 -21.45 8.33 -4.79
CA HIS A 741 -22.50 9.16 -5.39
C HIS A 741 -22.50 9.10 -6.93
N LEU A 742 -21.46 8.51 -7.54
CA LEU A 742 -21.25 8.45 -8.98
C LEU A 742 -22.47 7.92 -9.73
N TYR A 743 -22.90 6.69 -9.42
CA TYR A 743 -23.94 6.01 -10.18
C TYR A 743 -25.33 6.62 -9.97
N ARG A 744 -25.62 7.08 -8.75
CA ARG A 744 -26.87 7.82 -8.49
C ARG A 744 -26.93 9.09 -9.31
N HIS A 745 -25.83 9.84 -9.39
CA HIS A 745 -25.77 11.08 -10.17
C HIS A 745 -25.91 10.81 -11.67
N LEU A 746 -25.23 9.79 -12.21
CA LEU A 746 -25.35 9.39 -13.62
C LEU A 746 -26.81 9.03 -13.99
N ILE A 747 -27.54 8.37 -13.10
CA ILE A 747 -28.96 8.04 -13.33
C ILE A 747 -29.87 9.25 -13.19
N GLN A 748 -29.65 10.10 -12.19
CA GLN A 748 -30.40 11.35 -12.05
C GLN A 748 -30.23 12.22 -13.30
N TRP A 749 -29.02 12.27 -13.85
CA TRP A 749 -28.77 12.92 -15.11
C TRP A 749 -29.49 12.23 -16.30
N GLY A 750 -29.40 10.90 -16.41
CA GLY A 750 -30.16 10.17 -17.44
C GLY A 750 -31.68 10.43 -17.36
N ALA A 751 -32.20 10.67 -16.16
CA ALA A 751 -33.60 11.00 -15.93
C ALA A 751 -33.95 12.46 -16.28
N THR A 752 -33.06 13.44 -16.09
CA THR A 752 -33.32 14.86 -16.42
C THR A 752 -33.26 15.16 -17.91
N VAL A 753 -32.65 14.28 -18.71
CA VAL A 753 -32.62 14.40 -20.18
C VAL A 753 -33.94 13.91 -20.83
N ARG A 754 -34.80 13.21 -20.07
CA ARG A 754 -36.18 12.87 -20.48
C ARG A 754 -37.14 13.97 -20.07
#